data_AF-A0A8J2EQP4-F1
#
_entry.id   AF-A0A8J2EQP4-F1
#
_cell.length_a   1.000
_cell.length_b   1.000
_cell.length_c   1.000
_cell.angle_alpha   90.00
_cell.angle_beta   90.00
_cell.angle_gamma   90.00
#
_symmetry.space_group_name_H-M   'P 1'
#
loop_
_entity.id
_entity.type
_entity.pdbx_description
1 polymer ?
#
loop_
_entity_poly.entity_id
_entity_poly.type
_entity_poly.pdbx_seq_one_letter_code
_entity_poly.pdbx_strand_id
1 'polypeptide(L)'
;MTSEKVVHYRASRAWIEEKFRHDVTIEVDLGTGKVINVVDGTKGDSTSSIPRNKGSAAPAKVIDLPENVLVMPGFVNCHSHAFQRGLRGKGEEGKGDFWTWRQGMHRLVTELEEESFKKHCLRCFLDMRDAGVTSVGEFHYFHHGREKLQAAASSTSSKNSTWAYRYDDLILQAAKEAGIRIVLLSAYYARGGVQQPELNAGQKRFRTTVGKDGSDRGSVQSFLRDQVEGCAVQCEKTQSVGVVAHSIRALTVEDLRELVGYAKRTNRPFHMHMEEQRQEIEQCRAGNGGRTPLRCFLDASPPGDLSYCTLVHCTHSNGPDMAEYMGKRGGNVCVCPLTEGSLADGLPHEITQRPDRVVVGSDSNLRIDLLEEARWLEYGQRVRTEERGHFGVSDLVRVLTTNGARSLGLPVGKIARGHFADFALLDCSVPVLQNALATGEECLAACLFGCSGAEVVAGTVVGGELRARPNSTMPRILQPWILEGVSGGKNYTIGTTSGTSGGALTRDERCDCRWRVDMIEECEPVLEGPQGRGLGKDSSPAGAPQQSQQKTAENLQQILQHPAPDVVDLARALIDIDSVSGTEVPMANALSTWFQAHGYDLDLQSVEPETGKPGGGSRFNVLAWPKGTRVADLPIIFNTHIDVVPPYFPSDLKLDKDGREILTGRGACDTKSLIAAMLLSVQTPILKPHRQKIGFLFVVSEETTHQGMKKANALPLDSLKYLIVGEPTAGKVMRYQKGILKVKIDCEGVAAHSGYPHLGVSATELLLDVLEKVRKTDFPSSKLIGQTDCNIGFLDGGQAINALPERASASLMFRLVSKPEVVWVELEKILSDANQKAGQERVRLTKISENAPVDLTHVDKYLGKSGNWQFGTACFNTDIPYLQTSAKAFLYGHGDICDAHCPREFIGIEDLRNCVTAYAQLASQLLLFEEASAFPPASKLSPDAGGPASKRHRV
;
A
#
# COMPACT_ATOMS: atom_id res chain seq x y z
N MET A 1 31.12 -36.03 13.17
CA MET A 1 30.13 -34.94 13.14
C MET A 1 30.72 -33.79 13.94
N THR A 2 31.13 -32.71 13.29
CA THR A 2 31.73 -31.55 13.95
C THR A 2 30.63 -30.74 14.63
N SER A 3 30.81 -30.43 15.92
CA SER A 3 29.80 -29.82 16.81
C SER A 3 29.44 -28.36 16.52
N GLU A 4 30.01 -27.74 15.48
CA GLU A 4 29.84 -26.32 15.16
C GLU A 4 28.52 -25.95 14.43
N LYS A 5 27.64 -26.92 14.15
CA LYS A 5 26.43 -26.70 13.34
C LYS A 5 25.11 -26.86 14.08
N VAL A 6 25.09 -27.03 15.40
CA VAL A 6 23.85 -27.22 16.16
C VAL A 6 23.41 -25.91 16.84
N VAL A 7 22.14 -25.56 16.67
CA VAL A 7 21.47 -24.44 17.34
C VAL A 7 20.34 -24.95 18.23
N HIS A 8 20.24 -24.43 19.45
CA HIS A 8 19.16 -24.74 20.38
C HIS A 8 18.21 -23.55 20.48
N TYR A 9 16.95 -23.72 20.12
CA TYR A 9 15.90 -22.73 20.35
C TYR A 9 15.21 -23.06 21.67
N ARG A 10 15.32 -22.17 22.67
CA ARG A 10 14.61 -22.30 23.95
C ARG A 10 13.39 -21.38 23.94
N ALA A 11 12.23 -21.95 24.22
CA ALA A 11 10.95 -21.24 24.22
C ALA A 11 10.17 -21.56 25.49
N SER A 12 9.57 -20.54 26.11
CA SER A 12 8.64 -20.72 27.23
C SER A 12 7.41 -21.55 26.82
N ARG A 13 6.98 -21.44 25.56
CA ARG A 13 5.78 -22.08 25.01
C ARG A 13 5.98 -22.50 23.56
N ALA A 14 5.55 -23.71 23.24
CA ALA A 14 5.50 -24.21 21.87
C ALA A 14 4.25 -25.08 21.63
N TRP A 15 3.71 -25.04 20.42
CA TRP A 15 2.65 -25.95 19.97
C TRP A 15 3.24 -27.19 19.31
N ILE A 16 3.17 -28.31 20.01
CA ILE A 16 3.80 -29.57 19.62
C ILE A 16 2.82 -30.71 19.84
N GLU A 17 2.63 -31.56 18.83
CA GLU A 17 1.68 -32.70 18.87
C GLU A 17 0.25 -32.27 19.24
N GLU A 18 -0.22 -31.17 18.66
CA GLU A 18 -1.54 -30.58 18.95
C GLU A 18 -1.75 -30.19 20.42
N LYS A 19 -0.67 -29.91 21.14
CA LYS A 19 -0.71 -29.50 22.56
C LYS A 19 0.27 -28.38 22.83
N PHE A 20 -0.08 -27.54 23.81
CA PHE A 20 0.87 -26.61 24.40
C PHE A 20 1.89 -27.38 25.24
N ARG A 21 3.16 -27.11 24.98
CA ARG A 21 4.31 -27.54 25.77
C ARG A 21 4.99 -26.31 26.34
N HIS A 22 5.54 -26.47 27.54
CA HIS A 22 6.20 -25.39 28.27
C HIS A 22 7.69 -25.69 28.42
N ASP A 23 8.50 -24.65 28.45
CA ASP A 23 9.96 -24.73 28.66
C ASP A 23 10.62 -25.73 27.70
N VAL A 24 10.36 -25.53 26.40
CA VAL A 24 10.80 -26.42 25.33
C VAL A 24 12.16 -26.01 24.81
N THR A 25 13.04 -26.97 24.61
CA THR A 25 14.28 -26.80 23.83
C THR A 25 14.18 -27.60 22.52
N ILE A 26 14.28 -26.91 21.39
CA ILE A 26 14.31 -27.51 20.05
C ILE A 26 15.75 -27.48 19.54
N GLU A 27 16.35 -28.65 19.37
CA GLU A 27 17.70 -28.79 18.84
C GLU A 27 17.64 -28.94 17.32
N VAL A 28 18.41 -28.10 16.62
CA VAL A 28 18.41 -28.00 15.17
C VAL A 28 19.83 -28.15 14.64
N ASP A 29 20.02 -29.05 13.68
CA ASP A 29 21.26 -29.13 12.90
C ASP A 29 21.16 -28.17 11.71
N LEU A 30 21.92 -27.06 11.72
CA LEU A 30 21.97 -26.08 10.64
C LEU A 30 22.54 -26.65 9.34
N GLY A 31 23.34 -27.72 9.41
CA GLY A 31 23.84 -28.40 8.21
C GLY A 31 22.69 -28.99 7.39
N THR A 32 21.81 -29.74 8.04
CA THR A 32 20.62 -30.32 7.40
C THR A 32 19.39 -29.41 7.43
N GLY A 33 19.37 -28.40 8.29
CA GLY A 33 18.24 -27.53 8.58
C GLY A 33 17.09 -28.25 9.30
N LYS A 34 17.37 -29.39 9.95
CA LYS A 34 16.37 -30.28 10.55
C LYS A 34 16.42 -30.28 12.06
N VAL A 35 15.26 -30.50 12.67
CA VAL A 35 15.13 -30.78 14.10
C VAL A 35 15.73 -32.16 14.37
N ILE A 36 16.69 -32.21 15.29
CA ILE A 36 17.33 -33.45 15.73
C ILE A 36 16.75 -33.96 17.05
N ASN A 37 16.27 -33.06 17.90
CA ASN A 37 15.67 -33.37 19.19
C ASN A 37 14.69 -32.29 19.65
N VAL A 38 13.72 -32.67 20.49
CA VAL A 38 12.80 -31.76 21.17
C VAL A 38 12.72 -32.20 22.64
N VAL A 39 13.18 -31.35 23.55
CA VAL A 39 13.18 -31.61 24.99
C VAL A 39 12.09 -30.76 25.64
N ASP A 40 11.23 -31.39 26.43
CA ASP A 40 10.11 -30.78 27.14
C ASP A 40 10.41 -30.74 28.64
N GLY A 41 10.50 -29.54 29.23
CA GLY A 41 10.80 -29.35 30.65
C GLY A 41 9.70 -29.85 31.60
N THR A 42 8.49 -30.12 31.11
CA THR A 42 7.36 -30.58 31.95
C THR A 42 7.35 -32.08 32.21
N LYS A 43 8.03 -32.87 31.38
CA LYS A 43 8.30 -34.28 31.70
C LYS A 43 9.48 -34.30 32.65
N GLY A 44 9.22 -34.57 33.93
CA GLY A 44 10.23 -34.87 34.95
C GLY A 44 10.98 -36.18 34.64
N ASP A 45 11.57 -36.29 33.46
CA ASP A 45 12.41 -37.40 33.07
C ASP A 45 13.84 -37.10 33.54
N SER A 46 14.08 -37.50 34.79
CA SER A 46 15.37 -37.46 35.49
C SER A 46 16.49 -38.29 34.83
N THR A 47 16.34 -38.67 33.55
CA THR A 47 17.29 -39.50 32.80
C THR A 47 17.84 -38.90 31.51
N SER A 48 17.49 -37.65 31.16
CA SER A 48 18.25 -36.90 30.13
C SER A 48 18.77 -35.56 30.66
N SER A 49 19.58 -35.63 31.73
CA SER A 49 20.62 -34.61 31.87
C SER A 49 21.37 -34.58 30.54
N ILE A 50 21.39 -33.44 29.85
CA ILE A 50 22.37 -33.18 28.78
C ILE A 50 23.70 -33.75 29.30
N PRO A 51 24.31 -34.76 28.66
CA PRO A 51 25.61 -35.20 29.11
C PRO A 51 26.48 -33.96 29.08
N ARG A 52 26.97 -33.52 30.24
CA ARG A 52 28.13 -32.64 30.31
C ARG A 52 29.27 -33.46 29.76
N ASN A 53 29.31 -33.59 28.43
CA ASN A 53 30.30 -34.37 27.74
C ASN A 53 31.60 -33.60 27.91
N LYS A 54 32.39 -34.02 28.91
CA LYS A 54 33.78 -33.61 29.07
C LYS A 54 34.54 -34.18 27.87
N GLY A 55 34.52 -33.47 26.76
CA GLY A 55 35.18 -33.90 25.53
C GLY A 55 34.93 -32.93 24.37
N SER A 56 35.80 -31.92 24.25
CA SER A 56 36.25 -31.35 22.97
C SER A 56 35.19 -31.16 21.87
N ALA A 57 34.16 -30.36 22.14
CA ALA A 57 33.19 -29.90 21.14
C ALA A 57 32.89 -28.41 21.40
N ALA A 58 33.02 -27.57 20.37
CA ALA A 58 32.68 -26.14 20.43
C ALA A 58 31.25 -25.93 21.01
N PRO A 59 31.01 -24.86 21.79
CA PRO A 59 29.72 -24.64 22.45
C PRO A 59 28.60 -24.48 21.42
N ALA A 60 27.51 -25.26 21.55
CA ALA A 60 26.32 -25.12 20.71
C ALA A 60 25.73 -23.71 20.86
N LYS A 61 25.29 -23.12 19.75
CA LYS A 61 24.67 -21.78 19.75
C LYS A 61 23.26 -21.90 20.35
N VAL A 62 22.94 -21.07 21.33
CA VAL A 62 21.64 -21.09 22.00
C VAL A 62 20.90 -19.78 21.72
N ILE A 63 19.64 -19.90 21.31
CA ILE A 63 18.73 -18.79 21.03
C ILE A 63 17.57 -18.87 22.02
N ASP A 64 17.57 -17.94 22.97
CA ASP A 64 16.49 -17.78 23.94
C ASP A 64 15.40 -16.88 23.36
N LEU A 65 14.22 -17.45 23.12
CA LEU A 65 13.06 -16.70 22.65
C LEU A 65 12.37 -16.02 23.84
N PRO A 66 11.85 -14.79 23.68
CA PRO A 66 11.15 -14.08 24.75
C PRO A 66 9.94 -14.87 25.29
N GLU A 67 9.63 -14.66 26.57
CA GLU A 67 8.61 -15.45 27.28
C GLU A 67 7.20 -15.33 26.68
N ASN A 68 6.91 -14.22 26.02
CA ASN A 68 5.65 -13.94 25.33
C ASN A 68 5.58 -14.52 23.91
N VAL A 69 6.63 -15.20 23.43
CA VAL A 69 6.62 -15.81 22.09
C VAL A 69 6.14 -17.25 22.15
N LEU A 70 5.09 -17.56 21.40
CA LEU A 70 4.64 -18.91 21.11
C LEU A 70 5.31 -19.42 19.83
N VAL A 71 6.00 -20.56 19.93
CA VAL A 71 6.55 -21.25 18.75
C VAL A 71 5.49 -22.19 18.15
N MET A 72 5.07 -21.89 16.93
CA MET A 72 4.19 -22.75 16.13
C MET A 72 5.00 -23.43 15.02
N PRO A 73 4.57 -24.61 14.53
CA PRO A 73 5.01 -25.06 13.22
C PRO A 73 4.75 -23.95 12.19
N GLY A 74 5.71 -23.71 11.29
CA GLY A 74 5.60 -22.66 10.30
C GLY A 74 4.39 -22.86 9.39
N PHE A 75 3.73 -21.75 9.02
CA PHE A 75 2.56 -21.85 8.16
C PHE A 75 2.97 -22.24 6.74
N VAL A 76 2.11 -23.01 6.07
CA VAL A 76 2.35 -23.56 4.73
C VAL A 76 1.30 -23.03 3.76
N ASN A 77 1.76 -22.19 2.84
CA ASN A 77 0.94 -21.63 1.77
C ASN A 77 0.96 -22.60 0.57
N CYS A 78 -0.15 -23.28 0.26
CA CYS A 78 -0.13 -24.37 -0.72
C CYS A 78 -0.31 -23.93 -2.17
N HIS A 79 -0.69 -22.68 -2.40
CA HIS A 79 -0.95 -22.16 -3.73
C HIS A 79 -0.68 -20.66 -3.81
N SER A 80 0.14 -20.26 -4.78
CA SER A 80 0.48 -18.86 -5.04
C SER A 80 0.86 -18.63 -6.49
N HIS A 81 0.58 -17.42 -6.97
CA HIS A 81 1.12 -16.85 -8.20
C HIS A 81 1.85 -15.54 -7.87
N ALA A 82 3.14 -15.62 -7.47
CA ALA A 82 3.85 -14.49 -6.85
C ALA A 82 3.88 -13.20 -7.69
N PHE A 83 3.91 -13.32 -9.02
CA PHE A 83 3.89 -12.16 -9.91
C PHE A 83 2.56 -11.39 -9.89
N GLN A 84 1.45 -12.06 -9.55
CA GLN A 84 0.13 -11.43 -9.45
C GLN A 84 0.03 -10.43 -8.30
N ARG A 85 1.01 -10.40 -7.39
CA ARG A 85 1.16 -9.29 -6.44
C ARG A 85 1.22 -7.91 -7.13
N GLY A 86 1.59 -7.85 -8.41
CA GLY A 86 1.52 -6.63 -9.23
C GLY A 86 0.10 -6.15 -9.58
N LEU A 87 -0.92 -6.94 -9.26
CA LEU A 87 -2.35 -6.66 -9.45
C LEU A 87 -3.03 -6.09 -8.20
N ARG A 88 -2.34 -5.95 -7.05
CA ARG A 88 -2.95 -5.39 -5.84
C ARG A 88 -3.63 -4.04 -6.11
N GLY A 89 -4.93 -3.97 -5.84
CA GLY A 89 -5.79 -2.80 -6.07
C GLY A 89 -6.19 -2.57 -7.53
N LYS A 90 -5.74 -3.40 -8.48
CA LYS A 90 -6.05 -3.26 -9.91
C LYS A 90 -7.15 -4.25 -10.30
N GLY A 91 -8.19 -3.74 -10.95
CA GLY A 91 -9.34 -4.56 -11.38
C GLY A 91 -10.51 -4.54 -10.39
N GLU A 92 -10.39 -3.79 -9.29
CA GLU A 92 -11.47 -3.54 -8.32
C GLU A 92 -12.38 -2.36 -8.73
N GLU A 93 -12.07 -1.62 -9.80
CA GLU A 93 -12.86 -0.47 -10.24
C GLU A 93 -14.13 -0.90 -10.98
N GLY A 94 -15.30 -0.55 -10.43
CA GLY A 94 -16.60 -0.79 -11.06
C GLY A 94 -17.08 -2.25 -10.96
N LYS A 95 -18.13 -2.60 -11.73
CA LYS A 95 -18.70 -3.97 -11.70
C LYS A 95 -17.95 -4.89 -12.66
N GLY A 96 -17.44 -6.02 -12.17
CA GLY A 96 -16.71 -7.02 -12.97
C GLY A 96 -16.94 -8.46 -12.52
N ASP A 97 -16.29 -9.39 -13.21
CA ASP A 97 -16.21 -10.83 -12.93
C ASP A 97 -14.78 -11.36 -13.13
N PHE A 98 -14.53 -12.64 -12.83
CA PHE A 98 -13.26 -13.33 -13.07
C PHE A 98 -12.65 -13.06 -14.47
N TRP A 99 -13.48 -12.97 -15.51
CA TRP A 99 -13.02 -12.83 -16.89
C TRP A 99 -12.51 -11.42 -17.20
N THR A 100 -13.16 -10.40 -16.65
CA THR A 100 -12.67 -9.01 -16.70
C THR A 100 -11.37 -8.84 -15.91
N TRP A 101 -11.27 -9.41 -14.70
CA TRP A 101 -10.03 -9.45 -13.92
C TRP A 101 -8.89 -10.12 -14.71
N ARG A 102 -9.17 -11.25 -15.37
CA ARG A 102 -8.20 -11.97 -16.20
C ARG A 102 -7.63 -11.12 -17.34
N GLN A 103 -8.37 -10.17 -17.88
CA GLN A 103 -7.84 -9.22 -18.86
C GLN A 103 -6.78 -8.30 -18.24
N GLY A 104 -7.00 -7.84 -17.00
CA GLY A 104 -6.01 -7.11 -16.20
C GLY A 104 -4.74 -7.92 -15.96
N MET A 105 -4.89 -9.20 -15.61
CA MET A 105 -3.77 -10.14 -15.47
C MET A 105 -3.00 -10.30 -16.79
N HIS A 106 -3.68 -10.46 -17.93
CA HIS A 106 -3.02 -10.53 -19.24
C HIS A 106 -2.27 -9.24 -19.61
N ARG A 107 -2.77 -8.05 -19.22
CA ARG A 107 -2.05 -6.78 -19.38
C ARG A 107 -0.75 -6.79 -18.57
N LEU A 108 -0.82 -7.13 -17.29
CA LEU A 108 0.37 -7.26 -16.43
C LEU A 108 1.38 -8.24 -17.05
N VAL A 109 0.92 -9.41 -17.51
CA VAL A 109 1.77 -10.42 -18.16
C VAL A 109 2.45 -9.87 -19.41
N THR A 110 1.83 -8.95 -20.14
CA THR A 110 2.42 -8.33 -21.33
C THR A 110 3.51 -7.31 -20.96
N GLU A 111 3.32 -6.62 -19.84
CA GLU A 111 4.18 -5.53 -19.37
C GLU A 111 5.41 -6.01 -18.57
N LEU A 112 5.32 -7.16 -17.88
CA LEU A 112 6.38 -7.64 -16.99
C LEU A 112 7.70 -7.95 -17.70
N GLU A 113 8.77 -7.38 -17.15
CA GLU A 113 10.18 -7.59 -17.53
C GLU A 113 10.90 -8.32 -16.38
N GLU A 114 12.13 -8.81 -16.61
CA GLU A 114 12.85 -9.63 -15.61
C GLU A 114 12.98 -8.93 -14.25
N GLU A 115 13.33 -7.64 -14.26
CA GLU A 115 13.55 -6.87 -13.03
C GLU A 115 12.25 -6.67 -12.24
N SER A 116 11.18 -6.21 -12.91
CA SER A 116 9.88 -5.99 -12.27
C SER A 116 9.26 -7.30 -11.79
N PHE A 117 9.39 -8.39 -12.56
CA PHE A 117 8.96 -9.72 -12.15
C PHE A 117 9.67 -10.18 -10.87
N LYS A 118 11.01 -10.14 -10.85
CA LYS A 118 11.78 -10.57 -9.66
C LYS A 118 11.44 -9.72 -8.45
N LYS A 119 11.27 -8.40 -8.63
CA LYS A 119 10.87 -7.48 -7.56
C LYS A 119 9.50 -7.82 -6.97
N HIS A 120 8.51 -8.13 -7.81
CA HIS A 120 7.18 -8.56 -7.34
C HIS A 120 7.26 -9.88 -6.58
N CYS A 121 7.99 -10.87 -7.11
CA CYS A 121 8.14 -12.17 -6.47
C CYS A 121 8.87 -12.07 -5.12
N LEU A 122 9.99 -11.35 -5.07
CA LEU A 122 10.76 -11.14 -3.84
C LEU A 122 9.88 -10.48 -2.78
N ARG A 123 9.15 -9.42 -3.13
CA ARG A 123 8.27 -8.76 -2.18
C ARG A 123 7.10 -9.64 -1.74
N CYS A 124 6.57 -10.48 -2.63
CA CYS A 124 5.54 -11.47 -2.28
C CYS A 124 6.04 -12.45 -1.21
N PHE A 125 7.22 -13.05 -1.42
CA PHE A 125 7.78 -13.99 -0.46
C PHE A 125 8.21 -13.36 0.87
N LEU A 126 8.63 -12.08 0.86
CA LEU A 126 8.85 -11.32 2.09
C LEU A 126 7.54 -11.07 2.85
N ASP A 127 6.48 -10.63 2.16
CA ASP A 127 5.15 -10.45 2.76
C ASP A 127 4.62 -11.78 3.36
N MET A 128 4.85 -12.91 2.68
CA MET A 128 4.52 -14.25 3.20
C MET A 128 5.25 -14.58 4.50
N ARG A 129 6.57 -14.34 4.55
CA ARG A 129 7.35 -14.56 5.78
C ARG A 129 6.91 -13.66 6.93
N ASP A 130 6.57 -12.41 6.62
CA ASP A 130 6.04 -11.46 7.60
C ASP A 130 4.66 -11.88 8.13
N ALA A 131 3.92 -12.71 7.38
CA ALA A 131 2.66 -13.33 7.78
C ALA A 131 2.82 -14.74 8.39
N GLY A 132 4.04 -15.18 8.70
CA GLY A 132 4.31 -16.47 9.37
C GLY A 132 4.45 -17.66 8.44
N VAL A 133 4.38 -17.44 7.13
CA VAL A 133 4.60 -18.47 6.11
C VAL A 133 6.08 -18.83 6.04
N THR A 134 6.36 -20.12 6.10
CA THR A 134 7.73 -20.66 6.01
C THR A 134 7.95 -21.47 4.73
N SER A 135 6.87 -22.02 4.18
CA SER A 135 6.86 -22.85 2.97
C SER A 135 5.76 -22.40 2.02
N VAL A 136 6.08 -22.27 0.74
CA VAL A 136 5.13 -21.92 -0.32
C VAL A 136 5.14 -22.93 -1.48
N GLY A 137 3.96 -23.32 -1.94
CA GLY A 137 3.74 -23.97 -3.24
C GLY A 137 3.50 -22.89 -4.30
N GLU A 138 4.55 -22.53 -5.03
CA GLU A 138 4.47 -21.50 -6.07
C GLU A 138 4.02 -22.13 -7.37
N PHE A 139 2.74 -21.96 -7.72
CA PHE A 139 2.14 -22.44 -8.95
C PHE A 139 2.57 -21.54 -10.10
N HIS A 140 3.64 -21.96 -10.76
CA HIS A 140 4.39 -21.13 -11.68
C HIS A 140 4.09 -21.52 -13.13
N TYR A 141 3.41 -20.63 -13.85
CA TYR A 141 3.14 -20.78 -15.28
C TYR A 141 3.77 -19.66 -16.12
N PHE A 142 4.56 -18.76 -15.55
CA PHE A 142 5.17 -17.64 -16.28
C PHE A 142 6.62 -17.97 -16.61
N HIS A 143 6.88 -18.58 -17.77
CA HIS A 143 8.20 -19.14 -18.07
C HIS A 143 9.07 -18.25 -18.96
N HIS A 144 8.45 -17.59 -19.95
CA HIS A 144 9.18 -16.97 -21.08
C HIS A 144 9.20 -15.44 -21.06
N GLY A 145 10.27 -14.87 -21.62
CA GLY A 145 10.36 -13.45 -22.00
C GLY A 145 9.55 -13.12 -23.26
N ARG A 146 9.61 -11.86 -23.72
CA ARG A 146 8.97 -11.42 -24.98
C ARG A 146 9.70 -12.03 -26.19
N GLU A 147 8.97 -12.47 -27.23
CA GLU A 147 9.52 -13.15 -28.42
C GLU A 147 10.69 -12.38 -29.10
N LYS A 148 10.63 -11.04 -29.18
CA LYS A 148 11.71 -10.21 -29.77
C LYS A 148 13.03 -10.27 -28.98
N LEU A 149 12.98 -10.51 -27.67
CA LEU A 149 14.17 -10.63 -26.81
C LEU A 149 14.82 -12.03 -26.93
N GLN A 150 14.03 -13.08 -27.21
CA GLN A 150 14.55 -14.43 -27.46
C GLN A 150 15.37 -14.52 -28.75
N ALA A 151 14.98 -13.81 -29.82
CA ALA A 151 15.73 -13.79 -31.08
C ALA A 151 17.08 -13.03 -30.96
N ALA A 152 17.13 -11.95 -30.19
CA ALA A 152 18.32 -11.10 -30.01
C ALA A 152 19.39 -11.71 -29.08
N ALA A 153 18.99 -12.63 -28.18
CA ALA A 153 19.87 -13.24 -27.18
C ALA A 153 20.67 -14.47 -27.68
N SER A 154 20.53 -14.84 -28.97
CA SER A 154 21.23 -15.99 -29.58
C SER A 154 22.76 -15.85 -29.71
N SER A 155 23.37 -14.79 -29.16
CA SER A 155 24.80 -14.48 -29.29
C SER A 155 25.63 -14.47 -28.00
N THR A 156 25.06 -14.68 -26.80
CA THR A 156 25.86 -14.60 -25.55
C THR A 156 25.72 -15.83 -24.64
N SER A 157 26.88 -16.41 -24.32
CA SER A 157 27.06 -17.67 -23.61
C SER A 157 26.90 -17.52 -22.08
N SER A 158 25.71 -17.80 -21.55
CA SER A 158 25.55 -18.20 -20.14
C SER A 158 25.39 -19.72 -20.11
N LYS A 159 26.33 -20.43 -19.46
CA LYS A 159 26.43 -21.90 -19.54
C LYS A 159 25.34 -22.68 -18.80
N ASN A 160 24.44 -22.05 -18.02
CA ASN A 160 23.50 -22.79 -17.16
C ASN A 160 22.02 -22.37 -17.18
N SER A 161 21.63 -21.27 -17.84
CA SER A 161 20.22 -20.87 -17.96
C SER A 161 19.77 -20.99 -19.40
N THR A 162 18.83 -21.89 -19.69
CA THR A 162 18.18 -21.89 -21.01
C THR A 162 17.18 -20.76 -21.01
N TRP A 163 17.42 -19.72 -21.81
CA TRP A 163 16.59 -18.51 -21.89
C TRP A 163 15.07 -18.75 -21.99
N ALA A 164 14.64 -19.93 -22.44
CA ALA A 164 13.25 -20.37 -22.43
C ALA A 164 12.60 -20.35 -21.02
N TYR A 165 13.29 -20.76 -19.96
CA TYR A 165 12.71 -20.85 -18.60
C TYR A 165 13.38 -19.88 -17.63
N ARG A 166 13.75 -18.71 -18.15
CA ARG A 166 14.49 -17.70 -17.40
C ARG A 166 13.74 -17.22 -16.15
N TYR A 167 12.41 -17.21 -16.19
CA TYR A 167 11.58 -16.72 -15.09
C TYR A 167 11.44 -17.73 -13.95
N ASP A 168 11.59 -19.02 -14.22
CA ASP A 168 11.73 -20.09 -13.22
C ASP A 168 12.99 -19.86 -12.35
N ASP A 169 14.12 -19.49 -12.98
CA ASP A 169 15.34 -19.14 -12.24
C ASP A 169 15.14 -17.89 -11.37
N LEU A 170 14.45 -16.88 -11.90
CA LEU A 170 14.20 -15.62 -11.20
C LEU A 170 13.34 -15.81 -9.96
N ILE A 171 12.32 -16.67 -10.04
CA ILE A 171 11.43 -16.93 -8.90
C ILE A 171 12.14 -17.75 -7.81
N LEU A 172 12.97 -18.72 -8.19
CA LEU A 172 13.81 -19.46 -7.26
C LEU A 172 14.85 -18.55 -6.58
N GLN A 173 15.45 -17.62 -7.32
CA GLN A 173 16.34 -16.60 -6.77
C GLN A 173 15.61 -15.68 -5.80
N ALA A 174 14.41 -15.23 -6.13
CA ALA A 174 13.59 -14.40 -5.25
C ALA A 174 13.22 -15.14 -3.95
N ALA A 175 12.86 -16.42 -4.03
CA ALA A 175 12.58 -17.25 -2.84
C ALA A 175 13.82 -17.43 -1.95
N LYS A 176 14.99 -17.64 -2.57
CA LYS A 176 16.28 -17.71 -1.87
C LYS A 176 16.62 -16.41 -1.15
N GLU A 177 16.49 -15.28 -1.84
CA GLU A 177 16.75 -13.94 -1.28
C GLU A 177 15.76 -13.61 -0.15
N ALA A 178 14.50 -13.99 -0.31
CA ALA A 178 13.52 -13.89 0.76
C ALA A 178 13.82 -14.85 1.91
N GLY A 179 14.56 -15.94 1.69
CA GLY A 179 14.81 -16.97 2.69
C GLY A 179 13.56 -17.77 3.06
N ILE A 180 12.67 -18.01 2.09
CA ILE A 180 11.48 -18.87 2.24
C ILE A 180 11.74 -20.24 1.59
N ARG A 181 11.11 -21.29 2.11
CA ARG A 181 11.10 -22.60 1.45
C ARG A 181 10.08 -22.58 0.31
N ILE A 182 10.46 -23.09 -0.85
CA ILE A 182 9.60 -23.11 -2.04
C ILE A 182 9.53 -24.53 -2.63
N VAL A 183 8.31 -24.94 -2.96
CA VAL A 183 8.06 -25.98 -3.96
C VAL A 183 7.64 -25.25 -5.23
N LEU A 184 8.51 -25.24 -6.23
CA LEU A 184 8.18 -24.71 -7.55
C LEU A 184 7.23 -25.70 -8.22
N LEU A 185 5.96 -25.36 -8.22
CA LEU A 185 4.90 -26.11 -8.86
C LEU A 185 4.84 -25.69 -10.34
N SER A 186 5.80 -26.20 -11.13
CA SER A 186 5.99 -25.82 -12.54
C SER A 186 4.84 -26.35 -13.41
N ALA A 187 4.08 -25.43 -14.02
CA ALA A 187 2.79 -25.71 -14.63
C ALA A 187 2.86 -26.05 -16.11
N TYR A 188 2.39 -27.24 -16.47
CA TYR A 188 2.17 -27.62 -17.86
C TYR A 188 1.02 -26.80 -18.47
N TYR A 189 1.33 -26.10 -19.55
CA TYR A 189 0.42 -25.25 -20.33
C TYR A 189 0.72 -25.41 -21.82
N ALA A 190 -0.26 -25.90 -22.58
CA ALA A 190 -0.08 -26.22 -24.00
C ALA A 190 -1.21 -25.68 -24.91
N ARG A 191 -2.38 -25.32 -24.36
CA ARG A 191 -3.57 -24.95 -25.15
C ARG A 191 -4.26 -23.69 -24.65
N GLY A 192 -4.91 -22.95 -25.56
CA GLY A 192 -5.67 -21.75 -25.23
C GLY A 192 -7.01 -22.02 -24.52
N GLY A 193 -7.59 -23.20 -24.76
CA GLY A 193 -8.85 -23.68 -24.17
C GLY A 193 -9.20 -25.11 -24.61
N VAL A 194 -10.28 -25.69 -24.04
CA VAL A 194 -10.70 -27.09 -24.31
C VAL A 194 -10.93 -27.36 -25.80
N GLN A 195 -11.58 -26.43 -26.50
CA GLN A 195 -11.81 -26.48 -27.94
C GLN A 195 -10.91 -25.49 -28.72
N GLN A 196 -9.91 -24.92 -28.06
CA GLN A 196 -9.00 -23.94 -28.65
C GLN A 196 -7.55 -24.46 -28.51
N PRO A 197 -7.05 -25.19 -29.51
CA PRO A 197 -5.67 -25.71 -29.49
C PRO A 197 -4.62 -24.60 -29.38
N GLU A 198 -4.79 -23.51 -30.15
CA GLU A 198 -3.80 -22.44 -30.24
C GLU A 198 -3.78 -21.51 -29.01
N LEU A 199 -2.58 -21.11 -28.60
CA LEU A 199 -2.34 -20.16 -27.51
C LEU A 199 -2.51 -18.70 -27.98
N ASN A 200 -3.22 -17.90 -27.20
CA ASN A 200 -3.30 -16.46 -27.44
C ASN A 200 -1.97 -15.76 -27.09
N ALA A 201 -1.79 -14.52 -27.57
CA ALA A 201 -0.55 -13.76 -27.40
C ALA A 201 -0.04 -13.70 -25.93
N GLY A 202 -0.93 -13.48 -24.96
CA GLY A 202 -0.57 -13.49 -23.54
C GLY A 202 -0.19 -14.87 -23.00
N GLN A 203 -0.86 -15.94 -23.48
CA GLN A 203 -0.62 -17.32 -23.07
C GLN A 203 0.67 -17.91 -23.63
N LYS A 204 1.24 -17.33 -24.69
CA LYS A 204 2.53 -17.76 -25.24
C LYS A 204 3.67 -17.70 -24.22
N ARG A 205 3.57 -16.80 -23.22
CA ARG A 205 4.55 -16.71 -22.12
C ARG A 205 4.46 -17.88 -21.14
N PHE A 206 3.42 -18.69 -21.23
CA PHE A 206 3.15 -19.85 -20.38
C PHE A 206 3.47 -21.18 -21.06
N ARG A 207 3.70 -21.17 -22.37
CA ARG A 207 3.88 -22.37 -23.19
C ARG A 207 5.00 -23.26 -22.64
N THR A 208 4.74 -24.56 -22.47
CA THR A 208 5.73 -25.51 -21.91
C THR A 208 6.38 -26.43 -22.94
N THR A 209 6.00 -26.33 -24.21
CA THR A 209 6.55 -27.17 -25.29
C THR A 209 7.79 -26.59 -25.97
N VAL A 210 8.45 -25.59 -25.39
CA VAL A 210 9.61 -24.91 -26.01
C VAL A 210 10.93 -25.57 -25.61
N GLY A 211 11.74 -25.97 -26.60
CA GLY A 211 13.10 -26.48 -26.46
C GLY A 211 14.13 -25.41 -26.14
N LYS A 212 15.33 -25.83 -25.70
CA LYS A 212 16.44 -24.93 -25.31
C LYS A 212 16.94 -24.01 -26.44
N ASP A 213 16.69 -24.43 -27.68
CA ASP A 213 16.95 -23.74 -28.94
C ASP A 213 15.78 -22.85 -29.42
N GLY A 214 14.69 -22.78 -28.65
CA GLY A 214 13.47 -22.08 -29.02
C GLY A 214 12.56 -22.87 -29.96
N SER A 215 12.93 -24.09 -30.35
CA SER A 215 12.10 -24.97 -31.19
C SER A 215 10.89 -25.50 -30.42
N ASP A 216 9.74 -25.71 -31.09
CA ASP A 216 8.62 -26.42 -30.49
C ASP A 216 8.95 -27.92 -30.43
N ARG A 217 9.13 -28.45 -29.21
CA ARG A 217 9.43 -29.86 -28.93
C ARG A 217 8.21 -30.60 -28.37
N GLY A 218 7.01 -30.06 -28.62
CA GLY A 218 5.66 -30.60 -28.37
C GLY A 218 5.57 -32.00 -27.81
N SER A 219 5.65 -32.15 -26.48
CA SER A 219 5.13 -33.30 -25.74
C SER A 219 5.14 -33.04 -24.23
N VAL A 220 4.26 -33.71 -23.49
CA VAL A 220 4.31 -33.73 -22.02
C VAL A 220 5.59 -34.38 -21.49
N GLN A 221 6.14 -35.38 -22.20
CA GLN A 221 7.36 -36.08 -21.79
C GLN A 221 8.61 -35.19 -21.88
N SER A 222 8.70 -34.32 -22.90
CA SER A 222 9.80 -33.36 -23.00
C SER A 222 9.73 -32.31 -21.90
N PHE A 223 8.54 -31.82 -21.54
CA PHE A 223 8.36 -30.95 -20.38
C PHE A 223 8.82 -31.61 -19.07
N LEU A 224 8.36 -32.83 -18.79
CA LEU A 224 8.73 -33.57 -17.58
C LEU A 224 10.25 -33.80 -17.47
N ARG A 225 10.90 -34.22 -18.57
CA ARG A 225 12.34 -34.46 -18.59
C ARG A 225 13.15 -33.16 -18.54
N ASP A 226 12.83 -32.18 -19.38
CA ASP A 226 13.71 -31.03 -19.59
C ASP A 226 13.48 -29.95 -18.54
N GLN A 227 12.25 -29.80 -18.03
CA GLN A 227 11.90 -28.76 -17.06
C GLN A 227 11.76 -29.30 -15.65
N VAL A 228 10.90 -30.29 -15.43
CA VAL A 228 10.67 -30.79 -14.06
C VAL A 228 11.93 -31.44 -13.50
N GLU A 229 12.54 -32.39 -14.22
CA GLU A 229 13.81 -32.99 -13.77
C GLU A 229 14.99 -32.02 -13.85
N GLY A 230 15.06 -31.22 -14.92
CA GLY A 230 16.12 -30.23 -15.09
C GLY A 230 16.20 -29.23 -13.94
N CYS A 231 15.05 -28.69 -13.53
CA CYS A 231 14.94 -27.77 -12.40
C CYS A 231 15.18 -28.48 -11.06
N ALA A 232 14.69 -29.71 -10.89
CA ALA A 232 14.87 -30.46 -9.65
C ALA A 232 16.36 -30.72 -9.32
N VAL A 233 17.19 -30.96 -10.34
CA VAL A 233 18.65 -31.15 -10.16
C VAL A 233 19.36 -29.85 -9.72
N GLN A 234 18.78 -28.69 -10.02
CA GLN A 234 19.37 -27.38 -9.72
C GLN A 234 18.85 -26.77 -8.41
N CYS A 235 17.81 -27.35 -7.80
CA CYS A 235 17.23 -26.85 -6.56
C CYS A 235 18.24 -26.82 -5.40
N GLU A 236 18.28 -25.69 -4.70
CA GLU A 236 19.03 -25.55 -3.46
C GLU A 236 18.30 -26.17 -2.26
N LYS A 237 18.92 -26.13 -1.07
CA LYS A 237 18.45 -26.81 0.16
C LYS A 237 17.00 -26.49 0.58
N THR A 238 16.49 -25.30 0.28
CA THR A 238 15.12 -24.87 0.60
C THR A 238 14.19 -24.86 -0.61
N GLN A 239 14.60 -25.51 -1.71
CA GLN A 239 13.88 -25.54 -2.98
C GLN A 239 13.58 -26.99 -3.37
N SER A 240 12.44 -27.19 -4.01
CA SER A 240 12.06 -28.47 -4.62
C SER A 240 11.05 -28.21 -5.74
N VAL A 241 10.71 -29.22 -6.54
CA VAL A 241 9.83 -29.09 -7.71
C VAL A 241 8.68 -30.08 -7.62
N GLY A 242 7.47 -29.61 -7.92
CA GLY A 242 6.28 -30.43 -8.10
C GLY A 242 5.81 -30.49 -9.55
N VAL A 243 4.80 -31.31 -9.81
CA VAL A 243 4.22 -31.48 -11.14
C VAL A 243 2.88 -30.75 -11.19
N VAL A 244 2.63 -29.97 -12.23
CA VAL A 244 1.36 -29.27 -12.35
C VAL A 244 0.75 -29.43 -13.72
N ALA A 245 -0.56 -29.67 -13.72
CA ALA A 245 -1.44 -29.46 -14.86
C ALA A 245 -2.14 -28.13 -14.62
N HIS A 246 -2.00 -27.11 -15.48
CA HIS A 246 -2.60 -25.82 -15.18
C HIS A 246 -4.12 -25.94 -14.92
N SER A 247 -4.87 -26.40 -15.93
CA SER A 247 -6.28 -26.78 -15.82
C SER A 247 -6.68 -27.62 -17.04
N ILE A 248 -7.88 -28.20 -17.04
CA ILE A 248 -8.34 -29.02 -18.18
C ILE A 248 -8.46 -28.22 -19.47
N ARG A 249 -8.48 -26.89 -19.37
CA ARG A 249 -8.49 -25.96 -20.50
C ARG A 249 -7.13 -25.85 -21.20
N ALA A 250 -6.04 -26.12 -20.49
CA ALA A 250 -4.68 -25.86 -20.96
C ALA A 250 -3.98 -27.09 -21.56
N LEU A 251 -4.60 -28.26 -21.57
CA LEU A 251 -4.00 -29.55 -21.92
C LEU A 251 -5.05 -30.59 -22.31
N THR A 252 -4.61 -31.74 -22.82
CA THR A 252 -5.49 -32.88 -23.16
C THR A 252 -5.65 -33.85 -21.98
N VAL A 253 -6.67 -34.70 -21.99
CA VAL A 253 -6.86 -35.74 -20.96
C VAL A 253 -5.70 -36.75 -20.98
N GLU A 254 -5.09 -36.97 -22.14
CA GLU A 254 -3.90 -37.79 -22.33
C GLU A 254 -2.68 -37.17 -21.64
N ASP A 255 -2.46 -35.87 -21.80
CA ASP A 255 -1.40 -35.14 -21.08
C ASP A 255 -1.64 -35.23 -19.56
N LEU A 256 -2.89 -35.05 -19.12
CA LEU A 256 -3.26 -35.13 -17.71
C LEU A 256 -2.92 -36.49 -17.11
N ARG A 257 -3.25 -37.57 -17.82
CA ARG A 257 -2.93 -38.95 -17.42
C ARG A 257 -1.43 -39.15 -17.23
N GLU A 258 -0.62 -38.62 -18.13
CA GLU A 258 0.85 -38.73 -18.03
C GLU A 258 1.39 -37.91 -16.86
N LEU A 259 0.94 -36.67 -16.67
CA LEU A 259 1.39 -35.80 -15.57
C LEU A 259 1.06 -36.40 -14.19
N VAL A 260 -0.19 -36.84 -13.98
CA VAL A 260 -0.63 -37.43 -12.70
C VAL A 260 0.08 -38.77 -12.46
N GLY A 261 0.23 -39.59 -13.50
CA GLY A 261 0.96 -40.85 -13.43
C GLY A 261 2.44 -40.65 -13.10
N TYR A 262 3.07 -39.63 -13.68
CA TYR A 262 4.45 -39.28 -13.43
C TYR A 262 4.68 -38.79 -12.00
N ALA A 263 3.82 -37.91 -11.49
CA ALA A 263 3.88 -37.42 -10.12
C ALA A 263 3.84 -38.59 -9.11
N LYS A 264 2.96 -39.56 -9.34
CA LYS A 264 2.88 -40.78 -8.53
C LYS A 264 4.17 -41.60 -8.57
N ARG A 265 4.69 -41.87 -9.77
CA ARG A 265 5.91 -42.70 -9.96
C ARG A 265 7.16 -42.04 -9.37
N THR A 266 7.20 -40.72 -9.33
CA THR A 266 8.34 -39.93 -8.81
C THR A 266 8.13 -39.44 -7.38
N ASN A 267 6.99 -39.78 -6.75
CA ASN A 267 6.62 -39.32 -5.41
C ASN A 267 6.72 -37.78 -5.26
N ARG A 268 6.26 -37.06 -6.27
CA ARG A 268 6.20 -35.59 -6.29
C ARG A 268 4.77 -35.11 -6.03
N PRO A 269 4.60 -33.94 -5.38
CA PRO A 269 3.27 -33.34 -5.28
C PRO A 269 2.75 -32.98 -6.67
N PHE A 270 1.45 -33.19 -6.87
CA PHE A 270 0.72 -32.81 -8.07
C PHE A 270 -0.33 -31.75 -7.76
N HIS A 271 -0.34 -30.64 -8.50
CA HIS A 271 -1.38 -29.61 -8.35
C HIS A 271 -2.10 -29.30 -9.67
N MET A 272 -3.37 -28.88 -9.57
CA MET A 272 -4.18 -28.47 -10.72
C MET A 272 -5.33 -27.54 -10.30
N HIS A 273 -5.58 -26.47 -11.06
CA HIS A 273 -6.81 -25.67 -10.89
C HIS A 273 -8.02 -26.48 -11.32
N MET A 274 -9.08 -26.47 -10.51
CA MET A 274 -10.22 -27.36 -10.70
C MET A 274 -11.54 -26.65 -10.41
N GLU A 275 -12.39 -26.53 -11.44
CA GLU A 275 -13.82 -26.18 -11.29
C GLU A 275 -14.06 -24.91 -10.45
N GLU A 276 -13.15 -23.94 -10.62
CA GLU A 276 -13.22 -22.61 -10.02
C GLU A 276 -14.42 -21.84 -10.57
N GLN A 277 -14.64 -21.91 -11.89
CA GLN A 277 -15.66 -21.17 -12.62
C GLN A 277 -16.65 -22.10 -13.33
N ARG A 278 -17.96 -21.80 -13.27
CA ARG A 278 -19.00 -22.61 -13.93
C ARG A 278 -18.78 -22.77 -15.44
N GLN A 279 -18.28 -21.72 -16.10
CA GLN A 279 -17.97 -21.75 -17.53
C GLN A 279 -16.89 -22.80 -17.88
N GLU A 280 -15.94 -23.08 -16.98
CA GLU A 280 -14.96 -24.15 -17.18
C GLU A 280 -15.65 -25.52 -17.28
N ILE A 281 -16.64 -25.78 -16.41
CA ILE A 281 -17.39 -27.04 -16.39
C ILE A 281 -18.16 -27.21 -17.71
N GLU A 282 -18.83 -26.15 -18.17
CA GLU A 282 -19.58 -26.15 -19.43
C GLU A 282 -18.67 -26.43 -20.63
N GLN A 283 -17.52 -25.75 -20.71
CA GLN A 283 -16.53 -25.96 -21.77
C GLN A 283 -15.96 -27.38 -21.75
N CYS A 284 -15.68 -27.93 -20.57
CA CYS A 284 -15.20 -29.29 -20.42
C CYS A 284 -16.25 -30.31 -20.85
N ARG A 285 -17.52 -30.15 -20.45
CA ARG A 285 -18.60 -31.05 -20.87
C ARG A 285 -18.76 -31.06 -22.38
N ALA A 286 -18.70 -29.88 -23.01
CA ALA A 286 -18.79 -29.75 -24.46
C ALA A 286 -17.61 -30.39 -25.20
N GLY A 287 -16.40 -30.37 -24.62
CA GLY A 287 -15.19 -30.90 -25.26
C GLY A 287 -14.81 -32.35 -24.90
N ASN A 288 -15.26 -32.88 -23.77
CA ASN A 288 -14.78 -34.16 -23.20
C ASN A 288 -15.90 -35.19 -22.99
N GLY A 289 -16.90 -35.19 -23.88
CA GLY A 289 -17.96 -36.19 -23.90
C GLY A 289 -18.91 -36.12 -22.71
N GLY A 290 -19.30 -34.91 -22.30
CA GLY A 290 -20.25 -34.67 -21.21
C GLY A 290 -19.67 -34.76 -19.80
N ARG A 291 -18.37 -35.04 -19.66
CA ARG A 291 -17.68 -35.12 -18.36
C ARG A 291 -17.32 -33.74 -17.80
N THR A 292 -17.39 -33.61 -16.48
CA THR A 292 -16.86 -32.46 -15.74
C THR A 292 -15.32 -32.52 -15.66
N PRO A 293 -14.62 -31.40 -15.38
CA PRO A 293 -13.18 -31.41 -15.16
C PRO A 293 -12.73 -32.41 -14.08
N LEU A 294 -13.43 -32.48 -12.94
CA LEU A 294 -13.07 -33.40 -11.85
C LEU A 294 -13.26 -34.87 -12.27
N ARG A 295 -14.32 -35.19 -13.02
CA ARG A 295 -14.50 -36.53 -13.58
C ARG A 295 -13.39 -36.89 -14.57
N CYS A 296 -12.97 -35.95 -15.42
CA CYS A 296 -11.85 -36.15 -16.33
C CYS A 296 -10.55 -36.43 -15.56
N PHE A 297 -10.30 -35.70 -14.47
CA PHE A 297 -9.15 -35.93 -13.60
C PHE A 297 -9.20 -37.31 -12.93
N LEU A 298 -10.35 -37.72 -12.40
CA LEU A 298 -10.52 -39.04 -11.78
C LEU A 298 -10.32 -40.18 -12.80
N ASP A 299 -10.86 -40.03 -14.01
CA ASP A 299 -10.71 -40.99 -15.12
C ASP A 299 -9.26 -41.07 -15.65
N ALA A 300 -8.52 -39.95 -15.62
CA ALA A 300 -7.12 -39.89 -16.02
C ALA A 300 -6.17 -40.42 -14.93
N SER A 301 -6.57 -40.35 -13.67
CA SER A 301 -5.73 -40.70 -12.53
C SER A 301 -5.51 -42.22 -12.40
N PRO A 302 -4.28 -42.69 -12.08
CA PRO A 302 -4.04 -44.10 -11.76
C PRO A 302 -4.95 -44.55 -10.61
N PRO A 303 -5.40 -45.82 -10.51
CA PRO A 303 -6.23 -46.26 -9.40
C PRO A 303 -5.52 -46.15 -8.04
N GLY A 304 -6.32 -46.05 -6.96
CA GLY A 304 -5.84 -46.06 -5.58
C GLY A 304 -5.63 -44.66 -4.97
N ASP A 305 -4.59 -44.52 -4.15
CA ASP A 305 -4.31 -43.28 -3.40
C ASP A 305 -4.04 -42.07 -4.32
N LEU A 306 -4.56 -40.91 -3.92
CA LEU A 306 -4.36 -39.57 -4.50
C LEU A 306 -3.87 -38.56 -3.45
N SER A 307 -3.35 -39.01 -2.30
CA SER A 307 -2.89 -38.09 -1.24
C SER A 307 -1.75 -37.14 -1.65
N TYR A 308 -1.06 -37.44 -2.75
CA TYR A 308 -0.05 -36.60 -3.40
C TYR A 308 -0.64 -35.56 -4.36
N CYS A 309 -1.95 -35.59 -4.62
CA CYS A 309 -2.65 -34.65 -5.48
C CYS A 309 -3.37 -33.58 -4.64
N THR A 310 -3.31 -32.35 -5.13
CA THR A 310 -4.04 -31.20 -4.59
C THR A 310 -4.75 -30.48 -5.71
N LEU A 311 -6.07 -30.42 -5.62
CA LEU A 311 -6.90 -29.67 -6.56
C LEU A 311 -7.22 -28.31 -5.94
N VAL A 312 -6.98 -27.25 -6.70
CA VAL A 312 -7.15 -25.87 -6.23
C VAL A 312 -8.57 -25.42 -6.59
N HIS A 313 -9.21 -24.71 -5.65
CA HIS A 313 -10.58 -24.21 -5.67
C HIS A 313 -11.64 -25.29 -5.42
N CYS A 314 -11.95 -26.11 -6.42
CA CYS A 314 -13.08 -27.06 -6.40
C CYS A 314 -14.43 -26.39 -6.06
N THR A 315 -14.56 -25.08 -6.31
CA THR A 315 -15.69 -24.24 -5.87
C THR A 315 -17.04 -24.75 -6.34
N HIS A 316 -17.09 -25.29 -7.55
CA HIS A 316 -18.30 -25.81 -8.18
C HIS A 316 -18.28 -27.33 -8.39
N SER A 317 -17.40 -28.04 -7.68
CA SER A 317 -17.32 -29.49 -7.77
C SER A 317 -18.54 -30.18 -7.19
N ASN A 318 -18.99 -31.24 -7.85
CA ASN A 318 -20.19 -31.97 -7.44
C ASN A 318 -19.87 -32.97 -6.32
N GLY A 319 -20.85 -33.17 -5.42
CA GLY A 319 -20.74 -34.07 -4.27
C GLY A 319 -20.25 -35.49 -4.60
N PRO A 320 -20.83 -36.22 -5.57
CA PRO A 320 -20.37 -37.57 -5.91
C PRO A 320 -18.90 -37.68 -6.28
N ASP A 321 -18.40 -36.81 -7.15
CA ASP A 321 -16.99 -36.82 -7.56
C ASP A 321 -16.06 -36.39 -6.41
N MET A 322 -16.49 -35.41 -5.59
CA MET A 322 -15.74 -34.99 -4.39
C MET A 322 -15.65 -36.10 -3.34
N ALA A 323 -16.73 -36.86 -3.14
CA ALA A 323 -16.76 -38.02 -2.26
C ALA A 323 -15.84 -39.16 -2.76
N GLU A 324 -15.67 -39.31 -4.09
CA GLU A 324 -14.64 -40.20 -4.62
C GLU A 324 -13.24 -39.62 -4.38
N TYR A 325 -12.98 -38.38 -4.78
CA TYR A 325 -11.67 -37.73 -4.76
C TYR A 325 -11.10 -37.56 -3.34
N MET A 326 -11.78 -36.80 -2.48
CA MET A 326 -11.35 -36.55 -1.10
C MET A 326 -11.66 -37.75 -0.21
N GLY A 327 -12.87 -38.31 -0.39
CA GLY A 327 -13.42 -39.37 0.45
C GLY A 327 -12.66 -40.69 0.31
N LYS A 328 -12.83 -41.34 -0.85
CA LYS A 328 -12.31 -42.69 -1.12
C LYS A 328 -10.83 -42.70 -1.51
N ARG A 329 -10.38 -41.66 -2.22
CA ARG A 329 -9.04 -41.62 -2.81
C ARG A 329 -8.04 -40.75 -2.04
N GLY A 330 -8.49 -39.94 -1.09
CA GLY A 330 -7.64 -39.20 -0.16
C GLY A 330 -6.96 -37.96 -0.72
N GLY A 331 -7.42 -37.44 -1.87
CA GLY A 331 -6.91 -36.21 -2.46
C GLY A 331 -7.15 -34.97 -1.60
N ASN A 332 -6.32 -33.94 -1.77
CA ASN A 332 -6.42 -32.69 -1.03
C ASN A 332 -7.14 -31.61 -1.86
N VAL A 333 -7.79 -30.67 -1.19
CA VAL A 333 -8.39 -29.48 -1.81
C VAL A 333 -7.72 -28.25 -1.22
N CYS A 334 -7.14 -27.42 -2.08
CA CYS A 334 -6.59 -26.12 -1.71
C CYS A 334 -7.64 -25.05 -1.98
N VAL A 335 -8.17 -24.47 -0.90
CA VAL A 335 -9.14 -23.38 -0.96
C VAL A 335 -8.37 -22.08 -0.80
N CYS A 336 -8.73 -21.04 -1.55
CA CYS A 336 -8.06 -19.74 -1.48
C CYS A 336 -9.07 -18.65 -1.09
N PRO A 337 -9.65 -18.67 0.13
CA PRO A 337 -10.86 -17.89 0.44
C PRO A 337 -10.78 -16.40 0.14
N LEU A 338 -9.64 -15.75 0.35
CA LEU A 338 -9.49 -14.32 0.06
C LEU A 338 -9.47 -14.02 -1.44
N THR A 339 -8.83 -14.89 -2.25
CA THR A 339 -8.86 -14.75 -3.71
C THR A 339 -10.22 -15.14 -4.26
N GLU A 340 -10.80 -16.26 -3.82
CA GLU A 340 -12.11 -16.73 -4.27
C GLU A 340 -13.24 -15.76 -3.88
N GLY A 341 -13.10 -15.07 -2.74
CA GLY A 341 -13.96 -13.96 -2.36
C GLY A 341 -13.80 -12.72 -3.25
N SER A 342 -12.55 -12.35 -3.57
CA SER A 342 -12.26 -11.21 -4.46
C SER A 342 -12.71 -11.45 -5.90
N LEU A 343 -12.52 -12.65 -6.43
CA LEU A 343 -12.92 -13.03 -7.79
C LEU A 343 -14.40 -13.43 -7.90
N ALA A 344 -15.12 -13.43 -6.78
CA ALA A 344 -16.52 -13.80 -6.66
C ALA A 344 -16.84 -15.24 -7.15
N ASP A 345 -15.95 -16.19 -6.89
CA ASP A 345 -16.14 -17.61 -7.24
C ASP A 345 -17.17 -18.27 -6.29
N GLY A 346 -17.06 -17.95 -5.00
CA GLY A 346 -17.70 -18.68 -3.90
C GLY A 346 -16.76 -19.69 -3.24
N LEU A 347 -17.29 -20.50 -2.32
CA LEU A 347 -16.49 -21.49 -1.57
C LEU A 347 -17.10 -22.90 -1.65
N PRO A 348 -16.28 -23.96 -1.80
CA PRO A 348 -16.77 -25.33 -1.84
C PRO A 348 -17.46 -25.73 -0.53
N HIS A 349 -18.42 -26.67 -0.57
CA HIS A 349 -19.15 -27.12 0.61
C HIS A 349 -18.68 -28.46 1.14
N GLU A 350 -18.38 -29.35 0.21
CA GLU A 350 -17.99 -30.74 0.42
C GLU A 350 -16.74 -30.84 1.31
N ILE A 351 -15.91 -29.80 1.32
CA ILE A 351 -14.71 -29.68 2.16
C ILE A 351 -14.98 -29.83 3.67
N THR A 352 -16.18 -29.47 4.13
CA THR A 352 -16.58 -29.56 5.55
C THR A 352 -16.68 -31.01 6.04
N GLN A 353 -16.87 -31.96 5.13
CA GLN A 353 -16.94 -33.38 5.46
C GLN A 353 -15.57 -34.01 5.69
N ARG A 354 -14.49 -33.37 5.20
CA ARG A 354 -13.12 -33.89 5.20
C ARG A 354 -12.11 -32.78 5.52
N PRO A 355 -12.19 -32.14 6.70
CA PRO A 355 -11.25 -31.08 7.11
C PRO A 355 -9.79 -31.58 7.13
N ASP A 356 -9.57 -32.90 7.30
CA ASP A 356 -8.26 -33.54 7.21
C ASP A 356 -7.61 -33.42 5.82
N ARG A 357 -8.37 -33.06 4.77
CA ARG A 357 -7.94 -32.95 3.37
C ARG A 357 -7.98 -31.53 2.82
N VAL A 358 -8.25 -30.55 3.66
CA VAL A 358 -8.31 -29.14 3.26
C VAL A 358 -6.96 -28.48 3.55
N VAL A 359 -6.50 -27.68 2.59
CA VAL A 359 -5.34 -26.78 2.72
C VAL A 359 -5.73 -25.39 2.21
N VAL A 360 -4.91 -24.39 2.51
CA VAL A 360 -5.15 -23.01 2.04
C VAL A 360 -3.99 -22.47 1.21
N GLY A 361 -4.30 -21.54 0.32
CA GLY A 361 -3.33 -20.77 -0.45
C GLY A 361 -3.74 -19.31 -0.59
N SER A 362 -2.76 -18.41 -0.76
CA SER A 362 -3.03 -16.98 -0.99
C SER A 362 -3.26 -16.62 -2.44
N ASP A 363 -2.93 -17.55 -3.36
CA ASP A 363 -3.23 -17.49 -4.79
C ASP A 363 -2.80 -16.18 -5.47
N SER A 364 -3.76 -15.27 -5.75
CA SER A 364 -3.53 -14.00 -6.43
C SER A 364 -2.64 -13.04 -5.65
N ASN A 365 -2.47 -13.31 -4.35
CA ASN A 365 -1.68 -12.51 -3.43
C ASN A 365 -2.18 -11.06 -3.29
N LEU A 366 -3.45 -10.79 -3.60
CA LEU A 366 -4.11 -9.50 -3.32
C LEU A 366 -3.94 -9.14 -1.84
N ARG A 367 -4.18 -10.13 -0.98
CA ARG A 367 -3.89 -10.12 0.45
C ARG A 367 -3.11 -11.39 0.82
N ILE A 368 -2.15 -11.26 1.73
CA ILE A 368 -1.36 -12.41 2.22
C ILE A 368 -1.50 -12.44 3.73
N ASP A 369 -2.39 -13.31 4.21
CA ASP A 369 -2.57 -13.58 5.63
C ASP A 369 -3.24 -14.95 5.80
N LEU A 370 -2.46 -15.99 6.13
CA LEU A 370 -3.02 -17.33 6.24
C LEU A 370 -3.96 -17.49 7.44
N LEU A 371 -3.80 -16.70 8.52
CA LEU A 371 -4.77 -16.73 9.62
C LEU A 371 -6.14 -16.26 9.14
N GLU A 372 -6.15 -15.28 8.25
CA GLU A 372 -7.37 -14.78 7.63
C GLU A 372 -7.92 -15.72 6.55
N GLU A 373 -7.08 -16.40 5.76
CA GLU A 373 -7.54 -17.48 4.88
C GLU A 373 -8.27 -18.56 5.69
N ALA A 374 -7.66 -19.04 6.79
CA ALA A 374 -8.27 -20.02 7.67
C ALA A 374 -9.56 -19.50 8.35
N ARG A 375 -9.61 -18.21 8.70
CA ARG A 375 -10.82 -17.58 9.24
C ARG A 375 -11.94 -17.56 8.20
N TRP A 376 -11.67 -17.14 6.98
CA TRP A 376 -12.66 -17.08 5.91
C TRP A 376 -13.07 -18.45 5.39
N LEU A 377 -12.20 -19.45 5.48
CA LEU A 377 -12.57 -20.84 5.26
C LEU A 377 -13.73 -21.26 6.19
N GLU A 378 -13.68 -20.90 7.46
CA GLU A 378 -14.77 -21.16 8.42
C GLU A 378 -15.94 -20.17 8.23
N TYR A 379 -15.68 -18.86 8.17
CA TYR A 379 -16.73 -17.84 8.09
C TYR A 379 -17.57 -17.95 6.83
N GLY A 380 -16.97 -18.32 5.71
CA GLY A 380 -17.69 -18.57 4.47
C GLY A 380 -18.72 -19.70 4.60
N GLN A 381 -18.40 -20.74 5.38
CA GLN A 381 -19.37 -21.79 5.70
C GLN A 381 -20.46 -21.27 6.62
N ARG A 382 -20.11 -20.47 7.64
CA ARG A 382 -21.09 -19.87 8.57
C ARG A 382 -22.09 -18.99 7.86
N VAL A 383 -21.62 -18.11 6.97
CA VAL A 383 -22.49 -17.20 6.21
C VAL A 383 -23.44 -18.00 5.32
N ARG A 384 -22.97 -19.10 4.73
CA ARG A 384 -23.82 -19.94 3.87
C ARG A 384 -24.87 -20.76 4.64
N THR A 385 -24.50 -21.28 5.81
CA THR A 385 -25.29 -22.30 6.53
C THR A 385 -26.02 -21.74 7.74
N GLU A 386 -25.68 -20.52 8.17
CA GLU A 386 -26.13 -19.90 9.42
C GLU A 386 -25.72 -20.68 10.70
N GLU A 387 -24.75 -21.60 10.58
CA GLU A 387 -24.25 -22.44 11.67
C GLU A 387 -22.76 -22.21 11.95
N ARG A 388 -22.31 -22.42 13.20
CA ARG A 388 -20.90 -22.27 13.61
C ARG A 388 -20.23 -23.63 13.80
N GLY A 389 -18.93 -23.71 13.52
CA GLY A 389 -18.10 -24.86 13.88
C GLY A 389 -17.95 -25.90 12.78
N HIS A 390 -17.86 -25.48 11.51
CA HIS A 390 -17.58 -26.39 10.40
C HIS A 390 -16.12 -26.84 10.41
N PHE A 391 -15.23 -25.96 10.84
CA PHE A 391 -13.84 -26.24 11.16
C PHE A 391 -13.55 -25.87 12.61
N GLY A 392 -13.11 -26.85 13.40
CA GLY A 392 -12.61 -26.59 14.75
C GLY A 392 -11.26 -25.86 14.72
N VAL A 393 -10.85 -25.32 15.88
CA VAL A 393 -9.55 -24.65 16.02
C VAL A 393 -8.39 -25.58 15.61
N SER A 394 -8.42 -26.84 16.05
CA SER A 394 -7.40 -27.83 15.65
C SER A 394 -7.42 -28.12 14.15
N ASP A 395 -8.61 -28.16 13.52
CA ASP A 395 -8.71 -28.32 12.06
C ASP A 395 -8.04 -27.17 11.33
N LEU A 396 -8.33 -25.93 11.72
CA LEU A 396 -7.73 -24.74 11.13
C LEU A 396 -6.21 -24.70 11.33
N VAL A 397 -5.71 -25.07 12.51
CA VAL A 397 -4.26 -25.19 12.74
C VAL A 397 -3.64 -26.26 11.84
N ARG A 398 -4.31 -27.41 11.62
CA ARG A 398 -3.84 -28.44 10.68
C ARG A 398 -3.84 -27.95 9.24
N VAL A 399 -4.88 -27.23 8.82
CA VAL A 399 -5.00 -26.59 7.51
C VAL A 399 -3.79 -25.67 7.25
N LEU A 400 -3.39 -24.88 8.25
CA LEU A 400 -2.24 -23.97 8.18
C LEU A 400 -0.87 -24.67 8.21
N THR A 401 -0.79 -25.92 8.68
CA THR A 401 0.48 -26.58 9.00
C THR A 401 0.59 -27.96 8.33
N THR A 402 0.14 -29.01 9.02
CA THR A 402 0.37 -30.42 8.64
C THR A 402 -0.34 -30.83 7.36
N ASN A 403 -1.55 -30.31 7.09
CA ASN A 403 -2.25 -30.60 5.85
C ASN A 403 -1.48 -29.98 4.66
N GLY A 404 -1.03 -28.74 4.81
CA GLY A 404 -0.24 -28.08 3.77
C GLY A 404 1.11 -28.74 3.53
N ALA A 405 1.80 -29.16 4.58
CA ALA A 405 3.03 -29.94 4.47
C ALA A 405 2.83 -31.23 3.67
N ARG A 406 1.71 -31.94 3.90
CA ARG A 406 1.33 -33.13 3.13
C ARG A 406 1.05 -32.79 1.67
N SER A 407 0.28 -31.72 1.39
CA SER A 407 0.00 -31.26 0.02
C SER A 407 1.27 -31.00 -0.76
N LEU A 408 2.25 -30.35 -0.14
CA LEU A 408 3.52 -30.00 -0.79
C LEU A 408 4.57 -31.12 -0.74
N GLY A 409 4.28 -32.26 -0.11
CA GLY A 409 5.23 -33.37 0.02
C GLY A 409 6.48 -33.02 0.86
N LEU A 410 6.36 -32.08 1.80
CA LEU A 410 7.47 -31.56 2.58
C LEU A 410 7.46 -32.08 4.02
N PRO A 411 8.61 -32.43 4.61
CA PRO A 411 8.71 -32.74 6.04
C PRO A 411 8.77 -31.44 6.87
N VAL A 412 7.71 -30.63 6.79
CA VAL A 412 7.49 -29.37 7.53
C VAL A 412 6.15 -29.46 8.28
N GLY A 413 5.65 -28.35 8.85
CA GLY A 413 4.33 -28.30 9.49
C GLY A 413 4.23 -29.05 10.83
N LYS A 414 5.35 -29.59 11.34
CA LYS A 414 5.48 -30.17 12.69
C LYS A 414 6.81 -29.77 13.31
N ILE A 415 6.81 -29.56 14.62
CA ILE A 415 8.03 -29.46 15.42
C ILE A 415 8.36 -30.86 15.94
N ALA A 416 9.12 -31.62 15.15
CA ALA A 416 9.46 -33.01 15.48
C ALA A 416 10.77 -33.44 14.82
N ARG A 417 11.47 -34.40 15.43
CA ARG A 417 12.71 -34.97 14.88
C ARG A 417 12.53 -35.37 13.41
N GLY A 418 13.52 -35.03 12.58
CA GLY A 418 13.55 -35.34 11.15
C GLY A 418 12.79 -34.37 10.25
N HIS A 419 11.97 -33.48 10.82
CA HIS A 419 11.32 -32.39 10.10
C HIS A 419 12.29 -31.21 9.95
N PHE A 420 12.11 -30.40 8.91
CA PHE A 420 12.83 -29.13 8.80
C PHE A 420 12.41 -28.19 9.93
N ALA A 421 13.38 -27.44 10.45
CA ALA A 421 13.16 -26.42 11.46
C ALA A 421 12.56 -25.17 10.80
N ASP A 422 11.26 -25.27 10.49
CA ASP A 422 10.45 -24.24 9.86
C ASP A 422 9.34 -23.84 10.86
N PHE A 423 9.49 -22.68 11.51
CA PHE A 423 8.64 -22.23 12.63
C PHE A 423 8.05 -20.85 12.38
N ALA A 424 6.81 -20.65 12.83
CA ALA A 424 6.20 -19.32 12.97
C ALA A 424 6.31 -18.90 14.44
N LEU A 425 6.78 -17.68 14.69
CA LEU A 425 6.95 -17.12 16.03
C LEU A 425 5.84 -16.09 16.26
N LEU A 426 4.91 -16.41 17.16
CA LEU A 426 3.74 -15.58 17.44
C LEU A 426 3.97 -14.77 18.72
N ASP A 427 3.80 -13.46 18.66
CA ASP A 427 3.84 -12.55 19.81
C ASP A 427 2.49 -12.58 20.55
N CYS A 428 2.48 -13.21 21.72
CA CYS A 428 1.30 -13.27 22.56
C CYS A 428 1.08 -12.02 23.43
N SER A 429 1.94 -11.00 23.33
CA SER A 429 1.76 -9.73 24.06
C SER A 429 0.72 -8.80 23.41
N VAL A 430 0.31 -9.10 22.16
CA VAL A 430 -0.68 -8.32 21.43
C VAL A 430 -2.00 -8.24 22.22
N PRO A 431 -2.67 -7.07 22.28
CA PRO A 431 -3.83 -6.86 23.15
C PRO A 431 -4.93 -7.91 23.02
N VAL A 432 -5.17 -8.41 21.80
CA VAL A 432 -6.18 -9.44 21.51
C VAL A 432 -5.90 -10.76 22.24
N LEU A 433 -4.63 -11.11 22.50
CA LEU A 433 -4.24 -12.38 23.12
C LEU A 433 -4.00 -12.29 24.63
N GLN A 434 -3.92 -11.09 25.23
CA GLN A 434 -3.53 -10.90 26.64
C GLN A 434 -4.40 -11.69 27.64
N ASN A 435 -5.71 -11.79 27.38
CA ASN A 435 -6.66 -12.52 28.24
C ASN A 435 -6.80 -14.01 27.88
N ALA A 436 -6.34 -14.42 26.69
CA ALA A 436 -6.51 -15.77 26.15
C ALA A 436 -5.35 -16.70 26.49
N LEU A 437 -4.27 -16.19 27.12
CA LEU A 437 -3.10 -16.97 27.50
C LEU A 437 -3.34 -17.98 28.63
N ALA A 438 -4.46 -17.89 29.34
CA ALA A 438 -4.78 -18.74 30.49
C ALA A 438 -5.16 -20.17 30.08
N THR A 439 -5.76 -20.36 28.91
CA THR A 439 -6.02 -21.68 28.33
C THR A 439 -5.49 -21.69 26.89
N GLY A 440 -4.54 -22.58 26.58
CA GLY A 440 -3.85 -22.52 25.29
C GLY A 440 -4.77 -22.62 24.07
N GLU A 441 -5.88 -23.35 24.17
CA GLU A 441 -6.87 -23.46 23.09
C GLU A 441 -7.61 -22.15 22.82
N GLU A 442 -7.97 -21.40 23.87
CA GLU A 442 -8.52 -20.04 23.73
C GLU A 442 -7.50 -19.09 23.08
N CYS A 443 -6.20 -19.25 23.37
CA CYS A 443 -5.14 -18.47 22.72
C CYS A 443 -5.10 -18.70 21.20
N LEU A 444 -5.19 -19.95 20.73
CA LEU A 444 -5.20 -20.24 19.29
C LEU A 444 -6.51 -19.81 18.64
N ALA A 445 -7.64 -19.97 19.33
CA ALA A 445 -8.92 -19.46 18.87
C ALA A 445 -8.90 -17.94 18.70
N ALA A 446 -8.41 -17.21 19.72
CA ALA A 446 -8.27 -15.76 19.69
C ALA A 446 -7.31 -15.31 18.59
N CYS A 447 -6.23 -16.06 18.35
CA CYS A 447 -5.29 -15.78 17.26
C CYS A 447 -5.96 -15.94 15.89
N LEU A 448 -6.58 -17.09 15.61
CA LEU A 448 -7.24 -17.38 14.33
C LEU A 448 -8.40 -16.42 14.04
N PHE A 449 -9.25 -16.14 15.03
CA PHE A 449 -10.48 -15.38 14.81
C PHE A 449 -10.34 -13.88 15.12
N GLY A 450 -9.27 -13.45 15.79
CA GLY A 450 -9.11 -12.08 16.27
C GLY A 450 -7.83 -11.36 15.84
N CYS A 451 -6.81 -12.05 15.30
CA CYS A 451 -5.55 -11.42 14.88
C CYS A 451 -5.31 -11.53 13.38
N SER A 452 -4.55 -10.60 12.80
CA SER A 452 -3.89 -10.78 11.50
C SER A 452 -2.46 -11.29 11.67
N GLY A 453 -1.91 -11.96 10.66
CA GLY A 453 -0.50 -12.34 10.63
C GLY A 453 0.41 -11.13 10.80
N ALA A 454 0.03 -9.99 10.22
CA ALA A 454 0.75 -8.73 10.35
C ALA A 454 0.72 -8.12 11.77
N GLU A 455 -0.18 -8.54 12.65
CA GLU A 455 -0.19 -8.11 14.05
C GLU A 455 0.57 -9.09 14.94
N VAL A 456 0.36 -10.39 14.75
CA VAL A 456 0.79 -11.41 15.71
C VAL A 456 2.13 -12.06 15.37
N VAL A 457 2.60 -12.03 14.12
CA VAL A 457 3.86 -12.70 13.75
C VAL A 457 5.06 -11.81 14.06
N ALA A 458 5.90 -12.29 14.99
CA ALA A 458 7.17 -11.66 15.39
C ALA A 458 8.33 -12.03 14.45
N GLY A 459 8.26 -13.21 13.82
CA GLY A 459 9.28 -13.69 12.89
C GLY A 459 9.07 -15.13 12.48
N THR A 460 10.00 -15.63 11.67
CA THR A 460 10.00 -17.01 11.17
C THR A 460 11.37 -17.66 11.36
N VAL A 461 11.38 -18.98 11.51
CA VAL A 461 12.60 -19.80 11.34
C VAL A 461 12.39 -20.61 10.07
N VAL A 462 13.37 -20.64 9.17
CA VAL A 462 13.30 -21.44 7.93
C VAL A 462 14.60 -22.20 7.76
N GLY A 463 14.53 -23.52 7.67
CA GLY A 463 15.72 -24.38 7.58
C GLY A 463 16.65 -24.24 8.78
N GLY A 464 16.12 -23.88 9.95
CA GLY A 464 16.88 -23.65 11.17
C GLY A 464 17.48 -22.26 11.30
N GLU A 465 17.24 -21.36 10.35
CA GLU A 465 17.74 -19.99 10.42
C GLU A 465 16.63 -19.02 10.83
N LEU A 466 16.86 -18.28 11.90
CA LEU A 466 15.94 -17.25 12.39
C LEU A 466 15.93 -16.05 11.45
N ARG A 467 14.73 -15.55 11.16
CA ARG A 467 14.50 -14.37 10.35
C ARG A 467 13.48 -13.46 11.04
N ALA A 468 13.97 -12.33 11.55
CA ALA A 468 13.11 -11.32 12.18
C ALA A 468 12.31 -10.55 11.14
N ARG A 469 11.18 -10.00 11.57
CA ARG A 469 10.35 -9.08 10.79
C ARG A 469 10.89 -7.64 10.92
N PRO A 470 11.08 -6.86 9.84
CA PRO A 470 11.78 -5.56 9.88
C PRO A 470 11.22 -4.51 10.86
N ASN A 471 9.93 -4.60 11.23
CA ASN A 471 9.23 -3.62 12.08
C ASN A 471 8.48 -4.27 13.27
N SER A 472 8.87 -5.47 13.72
CA SER A 472 8.27 -6.04 14.94
C SER A 472 8.67 -5.22 16.18
N THR A 473 7.74 -5.00 17.12
CA THR A 473 7.91 -4.43 18.46
C THR A 473 8.80 -5.27 19.40
N MET A 474 9.72 -6.06 18.83
CA MET A 474 10.77 -6.80 19.53
C MET A 474 12.12 -6.05 19.46
N PRO A 475 12.31 -4.90 20.14
CA PRO A 475 13.62 -4.31 20.30
C PRO A 475 14.35 -4.94 21.50
N ARG A 476 15.60 -5.39 21.23
CA ARG A 476 16.75 -5.60 22.13
C ARG A 476 17.30 -7.01 22.38
N ILE A 477 16.58 -8.11 22.15
CA ILE A 477 17.14 -9.47 22.42
C ILE A 477 17.71 -10.15 21.15
N LEU A 478 17.20 -9.83 19.96
CA LEU A 478 17.64 -10.45 18.70
C LEU A 478 18.66 -9.64 17.89
N GLN A 479 18.97 -8.40 18.30
CA GLN A 479 19.89 -7.49 17.58
C GLN A 479 21.34 -7.99 17.41
N PRO A 480 21.96 -8.72 18.35
CA PRO A 480 23.33 -9.22 18.13
C PRO A 480 23.43 -10.24 16.99
N TRP A 481 22.33 -10.93 16.67
CA TRP A 481 22.34 -12.09 15.77
C TRP A 481 22.03 -11.77 14.31
N ILE A 482 21.52 -10.56 14.03
CA ILE A 482 21.32 -10.04 12.68
C ILE A 482 22.67 -9.66 12.03
N LEU A 483 23.70 -9.36 12.84
CA LEU A 483 25.00 -8.90 12.36
C LEU A 483 26.01 -10.02 12.07
N GLU A 484 25.88 -11.21 12.67
CA GLU A 484 26.83 -12.31 12.46
C GLU A 484 26.53 -13.18 11.22
N GLY A 485 25.27 -13.24 10.76
CA GLY A 485 24.86 -14.00 9.57
C GLY A 485 25.18 -13.34 8.22
N VAL A 486 25.64 -12.07 8.24
CA VAL A 486 25.96 -11.29 7.02
C VAL A 486 27.42 -11.46 6.60
N SER A 487 28.24 -12.17 7.38
CA SER A 487 29.67 -12.38 7.10
C SER A 487 29.96 -13.36 5.95
N GLY A 488 28.95 -13.97 5.33
CA GLY A 488 29.09 -14.89 4.18
C GLY A 488 28.48 -14.44 2.85
N GLY A 489 27.73 -13.34 2.82
CA GLY A 489 27.14 -12.80 1.60
C GLY A 489 27.94 -11.59 1.13
N LYS A 490 28.50 -11.65 -0.08
CA LYS A 490 29.21 -10.50 -0.68
C LYS A 490 28.38 -9.23 -0.49
N ASN A 491 28.95 -8.28 0.23
CA ASN A 491 28.52 -6.88 0.20
C ASN A 491 28.43 -6.47 -1.28
N TYR A 492 27.22 -6.18 -1.75
CA TYR A 492 27.05 -5.32 -2.92
C TYR A 492 27.35 -3.90 -2.47
N THR A 493 28.63 -3.63 -2.26
CA THR A 493 29.17 -2.28 -2.36
C THR A 493 29.21 -1.98 -3.86
N ILE A 494 28.44 -1.00 -4.33
CA ILE A 494 28.70 -0.39 -5.62
C ILE A 494 30.06 0.28 -5.49
N GLY A 495 31.10 -0.41 -5.96
CA GLY A 495 32.48 0.05 -5.90
C GLY A 495 32.69 1.25 -6.80
N THR A 496 32.90 2.41 -6.20
CA THR A 496 33.59 3.53 -6.81
C THR A 496 35.05 3.12 -6.99
N THR A 497 35.44 2.82 -8.23
CA THR A 497 36.84 2.67 -8.60
C THR A 497 37.47 4.06 -8.73
N SER A 498 38.35 4.39 -7.80
CA SER A 498 39.27 5.53 -7.90
C SER A 498 40.38 5.19 -8.91
N GLY A 499 40.20 5.64 -10.15
CA GLY A 499 41.26 5.78 -11.14
C GLY A 499 41.48 7.25 -11.43
N THR A 500 42.59 7.80 -10.94
CA THR A 500 43.04 9.17 -11.22
C THR A 500 43.46 9.33 -12.68
N SER A 501 42.76 10.17 -13.45
CA SER A 501 43.36 11.09 -14.43
C SER A 501 42.32 12.00 -15.10
N GLY A 502 42.39 13.30 -14.77
CA GLY A 502 42.18 14.46 -15.66
C GLY A 502 40.92 14.60 -16.52
N GLY A 503 40.18 15.69 -16.32
CA GLY A 503 39.36 16.28 -17.39
C GLY A 503 38.02 16.83 -16.90
N ALA A 504 37.77 18.11 -17.18
CA ALA A 504 36.63 18.88 -16.71
C ALA A 504 35.28 18.52 -17.36
N LEU A 505 34.22 19.12 -16.80
CA LEU A 505 32.92 19.50 -17.39
C LEU A 505 31.71 18.55 -17.22
N THR A 506 30.84 18.96 -16.29
CA THR A 506 29.36 19.12 -16.37
C THR A 506 28.48 18.08 -17.08
N ARG A 507 27.60 17.40 -16.32
CA ARG A 507 26.34 16.76 -16.76
C ARG A 507 25.34 16.81 -15.58
N ASP A 508 24.22 17.52 -15.68
CA ASP A 508 22.95 17.13 -16.33
C ASP A 508 22.20 16.05 -15.51
N GLU A 509 21.57 16.49 -14.41
CA GLU A 509 20.63 15.69 -13.62
C GLU A 509 19.21 15.90 -14.17
N ARG A 510 18.71 14.89 -14.87
CA ARG A 510 17.27 14.73 -15.15
C ARG A 510 16.68 13.85 -14.05
N CYS A 511 15.84 14.45 -13.22
CA CYS A 511 15.01 13.79 -12.23
C CYS A 511 13.71 13.31 -12.93
N ASP A 512 13.50 12.00 -13.02
CA ASP A 512 12.31 11.41 -13.65
C ASP A 512 11.32 10.99 -12.54
N CYS A 513 10.38 11.89 -12.25
CA CYS A 513 9.26 11.64 -11.34
C CYS A 513 8.06 11.12 -12.14
N ARG A 514 7.54 9.92 -11.84
CA ARG A 514 6.21 9.49 -12.29
C ARG A 514 5.34 8.96 -11.14
N TRP A 515 4.39 9.81 -10.80
CA TRP A 515 3.04 9.66 -10.24
C TRP A 515 2.54 8.23 -9.88
N ARG A 516 2.17 8.07 -8.60
CA ARG A 516 1.24 7.04 -8.09
C ARG A 516 -0.10 7.71 -7.76
N VAL A 517 -1.18 7.01 -8.05
CA VAL A 517 -2.54 7.29 -7.59
C VAL A 517 -3.01 6.05 -6.85
N ASP A 518 -3.45 6.22 -5.60
CA ASP A 518 -4.22 5.24 -4.84
C ASP A 518 -5.66 5.75 -4.78
N MET A 519 -6.62 4.84 -5.02
CA MET A 519 -8.07 5.04 -4.91
C MET A 519 -8.61 4.18 -3.75
N ILE A 520 -9.61 4.73 -3.06
CA ILE A 520 -10.47 4.06 -2.07
C ILE A 520 -11.91 4.16 -2.58
N GLU A 521 -12.65 3.05 -2.50
CA GLU A 521 -14.08 2.93 -2.78
C GLU A 521 -14.94 3.05 -1.50
N GLU A 522 -16.11 3.67 -1.66
CA GLU A 522 -17.26 3.63 -0.74
C GLU A 522 -18.35 2.68 -1.29
N CYS A 523 -19.14 2.14 -0.37
CA CYS A 523 -20.22 1.17 -0.56
C CYS A 523 -21.49 1.75 -1.23
N GLU A 524 -22.18 0.93 -2.06
CA GLU A 524 -23.58 1.13 -2.45
C GLU A 524 -24.55 0.16 -1.72
N PRO A 525 -25.83 0.54 -1.50
CA PRO A 525 -26.87 -0.33 -0.97
C PRO A 525 -27.79 -0.93 -2.07
N VAL A 526 -28.41 -2.06 -1.72
CA VAL A 526 -29.31 -2.88 -2.54
C VAL A 526 -30.74 -2.32 -2.60
N LEU A 527 -31.36 -2.38 -3.78
CA LEU A 527 -32.78 -2.14 -4.08
C LEU A 527 -33.57 -3.46 -4.13
N GLU A 528 -34.85 -3.46 -3.72
CA GLU A 528 -36.01 -3.85 -4.55
C GLU A 528 -37.37 -3.57 -3.83
N GLY A 529 -38.39 -3.11 -4.59
CA GLY A 529 -39.74 -2.64 -4.13
C GLY A 529 -40.81 -3.76 -4.05
N PRO A 530 -42.14 -3.55 -4.29
CA PRO A 530 -42.95 -2.33 -4.46
C PRO A 530 -44.29 -2.27 -3.63
N GLN A 531 -44.93 -1.08 -3.62
CA GLN A 531 -46.36 -0.74 -3.41
C GLN A 531 -47.18 -1.23 -2.17
N GLY A 532 -47.62 -0.25 -1.36
CA GLY A 532 -49.07 -0.04 -1.11
C GLY A 532 -49.64 -0.16 0.32
N ARG A 533 -50.10 1.00 0.84
CA ARG A 533 -51.18 1.25 1.84
C ARG A 533 -50.86 1.14 3.34
N GLY A 534 -51.28 2.19 4.07
CA GLY A 534 -51.95 2.03 5.36
C GLY A 534 -51.36 2.78 6.54
N LEU A 535 -52.09 3.79 7.00
CA LEU A 535 -51.89 4.60 8.21
C LEU A 535 -51.65 3.78 9.50
N GLY A 536 -50.83 4.33 10.42
CA GLY A 536 -50.80 3.92 11.82
C GLY A 536 -49.84 4.77 12.66
N LYS A 537 -50.40 5.56 13.58
CA LYS A 537 -49.69 6.41 14.55
C LYS A 537 -49.03 5.59 15.67
N ASP A 538 -48.07 6.24 16.33
CA ASP A 538 -47.59 6.06 17.70
C ASP A 538 -46.77 4.80 18.03
N SER A 539 -45.47 4.98 18.22
CA SER A 539 -44.77 4.74 19.51
C SER A 539 -43.24 4.87 19.33
N SER A 540 -42.67 5.90 19.95
CA SER A 540 -41.22 6.00 20.15
C SER A 540 -40.77 5.07 21.28
N PRO A 541 -39.57 4.46 21.16
CA PRO A 541 -38.71 4.28 22.31
C PRO A 541 -37.48 5.20 22.19
N ALA A 542 -37.35 6.08 23.16
CA ALA A 542 -36.15 6.87 23.43
C ALA A 542 -35.01 5.98 23.96
N GLY A 543 -33.76 6.34 23.66
CA GLY A 543 -32.59 5.86 24.45
C GLY A 543 -31.29 5.62 23.68
N ALA A 544 -30.64 6.68 23.18
CA ALA A 544 -29.18 6.72 22.97
C ALA A 544 -28.63 8.01 23.62
N PRO A 545 -27.44 8.00 24.26
CA PRO A 545 -27.23 8.78 25.47
C PRO A 545 -26.82 10.23 25.20
N GLN A 546 -27.66 11.19 25.61
CA GLN A 546 -27.31 12.61 25.78
C GLN A 546 -26.02 12.82 26.60
N GLN A 547 -25.66 11.87 27.48
CA GLN A 547 -24.44 11.91 28.29
C GLN A 547 -23.12 11.78 27.51
N SER A 548 -23.07 11.10 26.35
CA SER A 548 -21.81 10.92 25.61
C SER A 548 -21.43 12.18 24.82
N GLN A 549 -22.41 12.82 24.17
CA GLN A 549 -22.19 14.09 23.46
C GLN A 549 -21.88 15.24 24.42
N GLN A 550 -22.49 15.25 25.60
CA GLN A 550 -22.23 16.27 26.63
C GLN A 550 -20.83 16.13 27.24
N LYS A 551 -20.36 14.89 27.50
CA LYS A 551 -18.96 14.63 27.93
C LYS A 551 -17.93 15.04 26.87
N THR A 552 -18.20 14.80 25.59
CA THR A 552 -17.26 15.19 24.51
C THR A 552 -17.15 16.71 24.39
N ALA A 553 -18.26 17.43 24.50
CA ALA A 553 -18.27 18.90 24.49
C ALA A 553 -17.57 19.49 25.72
N GLU A 554 -17.77 18.91 26.91
CA GLU A 554 -17.08 19.31 28.14
C GLU A 554 -15.56 19.07 28.05
N ASN A 555 -15.13 17.94 27.49
CA ASN A 555 -13.71 17.63 27.27
C ASN A 555 -13.06 18.59 26.25
N LEU A 556 -13.75 18.93 25.15
CA LEU A 556 -13.28 19.92 24.17
C LEU A 556 -13.08 21.30 24.83
N GLN A 557 -14.06 21.75 25.62
CA GLN A 557 -13.97 23.04 26.29
C GLN A 557 -12.81 23.08 27.30
N GLN A 558 -12.56 21.97 28.02
CA GLN A 558 -11.42 21.85 28.92
C GLN A 558 -10.08 21.95 28.18
N ILE A 559 -9.91 21.26 27.04
CA ILE A 559 -8.68 21.31 26.24
C ILE A 559 -8.44 22.72 25.70
N LEU A 560 -9.49 23.36 25.14
CA LEU A 560 -9.38 24.70 24.54
C LEU A 560 -9.09 25.81 25.57
N GLN A 561 -9.48 25.62 26.83
CA GLN A 561 -9.24 26.59 27.90
C GLN A 561 -8.00 26.26 28.74
N HIS A 562 -7.38 25.09 28.53
CA HIS A 562 -6.17 24.71 29.23
C HIS A 562 -5.02 25.66 28.85
N PRO A 563 -4.22 26.19 29.81
CA PRO A 563 -3.24 27.24 29.52
C PRO A 563 -2.03 26.77 28.68
N ALA A 564 -1.76 25.47 28.64
CA ALA A 564 -0.68 24.85 27.87
C ALA A 564 -0.97 23.35 27.63
N PRO A 565 -1.94 23.00 26.77
CA PRO A 565 -2.25 21.60 26.46
C PRO A 565 -1.11 20.95 25.67
N ASP A 566 -1.07 19.61 25.64
CA ASP A 566 -0.22 18.90 24.68
C ASP A 566 -0.70 19.19 23.25
N VAL A 567 0.23 19.34 22.31
CA VAL A 567 -0.09 19.67 20.92
C VAL A 567 -0.92 18.59 20.24
N VAL A 568 -0.74 17.33 20.61
CA VAL A 568 -1.52 16.21 20.08
C VAL A 568 -2.96 16.30 20.57
N ASP A 569 -3.18 16.62 21.85
CA ASP A 569 -4.53 16.78 22.40
C ASP A 569 -5.28 17.95 21.75
N LEU A 570 -4.59 19.08 21.55
CA LEU A 570 -5.17 20.23 20.85
C LEU A 570 -5.45 19.90 19.37
N ALA A 571 -4.53 19.24 18.68
CA ALA A 571 -4.72 18.85 17.29
C ALA A 571 -5.90 17.88 17.14
N ARG A 572 -6.02 16.86 18.01
CA ARG A 572 -7.17 15.94 18.05
C ARG A 572 -8.48 16.70 18.26
N ALA A 573 -8.51 17.59 19.25
CA ALA A 573 -9.68 18.40 19.56
C ALA A 573 -10.14 19.27 18.37
N LEU A 574 -9.21 19.79 17.57
CA LEU A 574 -9.53 20.53 16.34
C LEU A 574 -9.95 19.59 15.20
N ILE A 575 -9.26 18.46 14.99
CA ILE A 575 -9.57 17.47 13.95
C ILE A 575 -10.97 16.89 14.13
N ASP A 576 -11.38 16.62 15.37
CA ASP A 576 -12.70 16.06 15.72
C ASP A 576 -13.87 17.03 15.44
N ILE A 577 -13.59 18.27 15.04
CA ILE A 577 -14.60 19.23 14.58
C ILE A 577 -14.77 19.06 13.07
N ASP A 578 -15.95 18.63 12.63
CA ASP A 578 -16.30 18.65 11.20
C ASP A 578 -16.29 20.10 10.69
N SER A 579 -15.47 20.34 9.68
CA SER A 579 -15.31 21.63 9.01
C SER A 579 -15.20 21.46 7.50
N VAL A 580 -15.87 20.45 6.93
CA VAL A 580 -15.95 20.30 5.47
C VAL A 580 -16.39 21.62 4.83
N SER A 581 -15.81 22.01 3.70
CA SER A 581 -16.06 23.35 3.14
C SER A 581 -17.56 23.67 3.00
N GLY A 582 -18.02 24.68 3.73
CA GLY A 582 -19.43 25.05 3.93
C GLY A 582 -19.97 24.81 5.35
N THR A 583 -19.28 24.07 6.21
CA THR A 583 -19.71 23.73 7.59
C THR A 583 -18.79 24.27 8.68
N GLU A 584 -17.96 25.28 8.42
CA GLU A 584 -16.81 25.67 9.27
C GLU A 584 -17.15 26.39 10.58
N VAL A 585 -18.41 26.79 10.79
CA VAL A 585 -18.82 27.57 11.97
C VAL A 585 -18.37 26.98 13.31
N PRO A 586 -18.51 25.65 13.56
CA PRO A 586 -18.04 25.06 14.81
C PRO A 586 -16.53 25.24 15.02
N MET A 587 -15.73 25.18 13.95
CA MET A 587 -14.29 25.40 14.01
C MET A 587 -13.96 26.87 14.34
N ALA A 588 -14.63 27.82 13.70
CA ALA A 588 -14.47 29.24 14.03
C ALA A 588 -14.83 29.55 15.50
N ASN A 589 -15.87 28.89 16.04
CA ASN A 589 -16.27 29.01 17.44
C ASN A 589 -15.22 28.42 18.40
N ALA A 590 -14.64 27.26 18.07
CA ALA A 590 -13.58 26.65 18.85
C ALA A 590 -12.33 27.53 18.92
N LEU A 591 -11.92 28.10 17.78
CA LEU A 591 -10.80 29.05 17.71
C LEU A 591 -11.09 30.34 18.48
N SER A 592 -12.32 30.86 18.41
CA SER A 592 -12.75 32.01 19.21
C SER A 592 -12.62 31.72 20.71
N THR A 593 -13.05 30.53 21.14
CA THR A 593 -12.93 30.08 22.53
C THR A 593 -11.46 30.02 22.98
N TRP A 594 -10.59 29.44 22.14
CA TRP A 594 -9.15 29.40 22.39
C TRP A 594 -8.56 30.80 22.59
N PHE A 595 -8.80 31.71 21.63
CA PHE A 595 -8.22 33.06 21.67
C PHE A 595 -8.70 33.87 22.87
N GLN A 596 -9.99 33.79 23.21
CA GLN A 596 -10.54 34.44 24.41
C GLN A 596 -9.89 33.93 25.69
N ALA A 597 -9.68 32.61 25.82
CA ALA A 597 -9.04 32.02 26.99
C ALA A 597 -7.55 32.38 27.11
N HIS A 598 -6.88 32.63 25.99
CA HIS A 598 -5.42 32.84 25.93
C HIS A 598 -4.99 34.31 25.81
N GLY A 599 -5.91 35.26 26.00
CA GLY A 599 -5.60 36.69 26.07
C GLY A 599 -5.38 37.35 24.71
N TYR A 600 -6.18 36.95 23.72
CA TYR A 600 -6.26 37.58 22.41
C TYR A 600 -7.61 38.28 22.23
N ASP A 601 -7.60 39.42 21.56
CA ASP A 601 -8.79 40.01 20.96
C ASP A 601 -9.02 39.35 19.58
N LEU A 602 -10.26 39.30 19.11
CA LEU A 602 -10.61 38.62 17.86
C LEU A 602 -11.68 39.37 17.06
N ASP A 603 -11.66 39.18 15.75
CA ASP A 603 -12.67 39.62 14.78
C ASP A 603 -13.07 38.44 13.90
N LEU A 604 -14.38 38.21 13.77
CA LEU A 604 -14.97 37.17 12.92
C LEU A 604 -15.48 37.83 11.64
N GLN A 605 -14.64 37.82 10.61
CA GLN A 605 -14.98 38.44 9.33
C GLN A 605 -15.94 37.55 8.54
N SER A 606 -17.18 38.01 8.36
CA SER A 606 -18.19 37.29 7.58
C SER A 606 -17.77 37.09 6.13
N VAL A 607 -17.91 35.86 5.63
CA VAL A 607 -17.67 35.44 4.25
C VAL A 607 -18.99 34.96 3.66
N GLU A 608 -19.24 35.31 2.39
CA GLU A 608 -20.50 34.95 1.73
C GLU A 608 -20.63 33.42 1.55
N PRO A 609 -21.86 32.88 1.54
CA PRO A 609 -22.08 31.46 1.25
C PRO A 609 -21.63 31.08 -0.17
N GLU A 610 -21.14 29.84 -0.33
CA GLU A 610 -20.82 29.30 -1.66
C GLU A 610 -22.10 28.96 -2.43
N THR A 611 -22.24 29.50 -3.64
CA THR A 611 -23.37 29.23 -4.53
C THR A 611 -23.42 27.74 -4.92
N GLY A 612 -24.54 27.06 -4.65
CA GLY A 612 -24.78 25.70 -5.13
C GLY A 612 -24.34 24.56 -4.21
N LYS A 613 -23.88 24.85 -2.98
CA LYS A 613 -23.58 23.82 -1.97
C LYS A 613 -24.64 23.74 -0.86
N PRO A 614 -24.98 22.54 -0.36
CA PRO A 614 -25.81 22.38 0.83
C PRO A 614 -25.04 22.89 2.06
N GLY A 615 -25.57 23.91 2.74
CA GLY A 615 -24.91 24.55 3.89
C GLY A 615 -24.87 26.08 3.83
N GLY A 616 -25.95 26.74 3.41
CA GLY A 616 -26.05 28.21 3.29
C GLY A 616 -26.08 28.99 4.62
N GLY A 617 -25.25 28.59 5.61
CA GLY A 617 -25.08 29.29 6.87
C GLY A 617 -24.01 30.38 6.81
N SER A 618 -23.96 31.23 7.85
CA SER A 618 -22.89 32.22 8.03
C SER A 618 -21.51 31.54 8.09
N ARG A 619 -20.48 32.13 7.48
CA ARG A 619 -19.10 31.60 7.50
C ARG A 619 -18.15 32.72 7.91
N PHE A 620 -17.08 32.40 8.63
CA PHE A 620 -16.20 33.42 9.22
C PHE A 620 -14.74 33.08 9.03
N ASN A 621 -13.96 34.03 8.53
CA ASN A 621 -12.52 34.05 8.82
C ASN A 621 -12.32 34.45 10.29
N VAL A 622 -11.28 33.92 10.93
CA VAL A 622 -10.91 34.24 12.30
C VAL A 622 -9.62 35.06 12.29
N LEU A 623 -9.72 36.35 12.59
CA LEU A 623 -8.56 37.22 12.83
C LEU A 623 -8.38 37.39 14.33
N ALA A 624 -7.19 37.13 14.86
CA ALA A 624 -6.89 37.29 16.28
C ALA A 624 -5.54 37.97 16.52
N TRP A 625 -5.48 38.84 17.53
CA TRP A 625 -4.28 39.58 17.93
C TRP A 625 -4.14 39.67 19.45
N PRO A 626 -2.93 39.80 19.99
CA PRO A 626 -2.71 39.85 21.42
C PRO A 626 -3.46 41.03 22.08
N LYS A 627 -4.11 40.77 23.21
CA LYS A 627 -4.89 41.81 23.92
C LYS A 627 -4.01 43.00 24.30
N GLY A 628 -4.50 44.21 24.01
CA GLY A 628 -3.78 45.45 24.24
C GLY A 628 -2.83 45.86 23.10
N THR A 629 -2.88 45.16 21.97
CA THR A 629 -2.21 45.55 20.71
C THR A 629 -3.24 45.89 19.64
N ARG A 630 -2.80 46.36 18.47
CA ARG A 630 -3.66 46.57 17.29
C ARG A 630 -3.17 45.68 16.16
N VAL A 631 -4.09 45.19 15.34
CA VAL A 631 -3.78 44.41 14.12
C VAL A 631 -2.77 45.15 13.25
N ALA A 632 -2.96 46.47 13.08
CA ALA A 632 -2.08 47.34 12.31
C ALA A 632 -0.68 47.54 12.91
N ASP A 633 -0.35 46.98 14.07
CA ASP A 633 0.99 47.02 14.65
C ASP A 633 1.72 45.67 14.56
N LEU A 634 1.09 44.64 13.98
CA LEU A 634 1.64 43.29 13.95
C LEU A 634 2.57 43.07 12.73
N PRO A 635 3.87 42.81 12.95
CA PRO A 635 4.79 42.50 11.86
C PRO A 635 4.58 41.09 11.28
N ILE A 636 4.02 40.15 12.05
CA ILE A 636 3.86 38.74 11.66
C ILE A 636 2.42 38.27 11.89
N ILE A 637 1.87 37.59 10.90
CA ILE A 637 0.62 36.82 11.02
C ILE A 637 0.89 35.36 10.63
N PHE A 638 0.50 34.44 11.52
CA PHE A 638 0.34 33.03 11.20
C PHE A 638 -1.00 32.82 10.47
N ASN A 639 -0.97 32.10 9.36
CA ASN A 639 -2.12 31.89 8.51
C ASN A 639 -2.21 30.46 8.00
N THR A 640 -3.43 29.93 7.91
CA THR A 640 -3.78 28.70 7.19
C THR A 640 -5.31 28.66 7.06
N HIS A 641 -5.84 27.70 6.33
CA HIS A 641 -7.29 27.51 6.19
C HIS A 641 -7.87 26.66 7.31
N ILE A 642 -9.19 26.69 7.52
CA ILE A 642 -9.88 25.89 8.57
C ILE A 642 -10.82 24.84 8.00
N ASP A 643 -11.13 24.93 6.70
CA ASP A 643 -11.96 23.96 6.00
C ASP A 643 -11.16 22.77 5.50
N VAL A 644 -11.88 21.67 5.21
CA VAL A 644 -11.33 20.42 4.68
C VAL A 644 -12.21 19.87 3.56
N VAL A 645 -11.67 18.98 2.72
CA VAL A 645 -12.46 18.23 1.73
C VAL A 645 -13.33 17.10 2.35
N PRO A 646 -14.45 16.71 1.70
CA PRO A 646 -15.20 15.50 2.07
C PRO A 646 -14.48 14.20 1.64
N PRO A 647 -14.78 13.04 2.25
CA PRO A 647 -15.61 12.87 3.45
C PRO A 647 -14.84 13.26 4.72
N TYR A 648 -15.59 13.69 5.73
CA TYR A 648 -15.08 13.92 7.09
C TYR A 648 -14.89 12.59 7.84
N PHE A 649 -13.78 12.48 8.58
CA PHE A 649 -13.57 11.43 9.56
C PHE A 649 -12.76 11.95 10.76
N PRO A 650 -13.07 11.49 11.99
CA PRO A 650 -12.51 12.04 13.22
C PRO A 650 -11.05 11.64 13.42
N SER A 651 -10.44 12.21 14.46
CA SER A 651 -9.06 11.95 14.83
C SER A 651 -8.86 10.58 15.48
N ASP A 652 -7.78 9.90 15.10
CA ASP A 652 -7.38 8.64 15.72
C ASP A 652 -5.85 8.55 15.84
N LEU A 653 -5.37 7.99 16.95
CA LEU A 653 -3.94 7.77 17.19
C LEU A 653 -3.58 6.36 16.76
N LYS A 654 -2.64 6.26 15.84
CA LYS A 654 -2.21 4.98 15.26
C LYS A 654 -0.70 4.88 15.23
N LEU A 655 -0.21 3.68 14.95
CA LEU A 655 1.17 3.49 14.53
C LEU A 655 1.19 3.37 13.00
N ASP A 656 2.12 4.07 12.36
CA ASP A 656 2.38 3.85 10.94
C ASP A 656 3.06 2.49 10.69
N LYS A 657 3.28 2.19 9.41
CA LYS A 657 3.93 0.94 8.96
C LYS A 657 5.33 0.72 9.55
N ASP A 658 5.99 1.78 10.02
CA ASP A 658 7.34 1.78 10.59
C ASP A 658 7.32 1.88 12.13
N GLY A 659 6.13 1.76 12.74
CA GLY A 659 5.93 1.78 14.19
C GLY A 659 6.01 3.16 14.82
N ARG A 660 5.91 4.24 14.03
CA ARG A 660 5.92 5.62 14.53
C ARG A 660 4.52 6.04 14.89
N GLU A 661 4.38 6.77 15.99
CA GLU A 661 3.08 7.31 16.38
C GLU A 661 2.64 8.39 15.38
N ILE A 662 1.43 8.21 14.86
CA ILE A 662 0.80 9.12 13.91
C ILE A 662 -0.57 9.54 14.43
N LEU A 663 -0.91 10.79 14.17
CA LEU A 663 -2.24 11.33 14.33
C LEU A 663 -2.93 11.30 12.98
N THR A 664 -4.00 10.52 12.86
CA THR A 664 -4.83 10.40 11.65
C THR A 664 -6.12 11.19 11.83
N GLY A 665 -6.75 11.61 10.73
CA GLY A 665 -8.01 12.33 10.73
C GLY A 665 -8.11 13.31 9.56
N ARG A 666 -9.31 13.73 9.15
CA ARG A 666 -9.47 14.71 8.07
C ARG A 666 -8.98 16.09 8.55
N GLY A 667 -7.97 16.63 7.88
CA GLY A 667 -7.23 17.83 8.30
C GLY A 667 -6.01 17.53 9.16
N ALA A 668 -5.61 16.27 9.36
CA ALA A 668 -4.48 15.91 10.22
C ALA A 668 -3.13 16.45 9.71
N CYS A 669 -2.84 16.40 8.41
CA CYS A 669 -1.68 17.09 7.84
C CYS A 669 -2.05 18.36 7.08
N ASP A 670 -3.24 18.38 6.48
CA ASP A 670 -3.65 19.41 5.53
C ASP A 670 -3.84 20.77 6.22
N THR A 671 -4.40 20.81 7.45
CA THR A 671 -4.37 22.08 8.19
C THR A 671 -4.47 22.01 9.71
N LYS A 672 -5.38 21.22 10.29
CA LYS A 672 -5.80 21.39 11.70
C LYS A 672 -4.69 21.12 12.72
N SER A 673 -3.78 20.20 12.44
CA SER A 673 -2.58 20.03 13.27
C SER A 673 -1.59 21.20 13.13
N LEU A 674 -1.52 21.83 11.96
CA LEU A 674 -0.71 23.03 11.75
C LEU A 674 -1.29 24.23 12.52
N ILE A 675 -2.62 24.35 12.59
CA ILE A 675 -3.30 25.33 13.47
C ILE A 675 -2.87 25.10 14.92
N ALA A 676 -3.00 23.87 15.43
CA ALA A 676 -2.58 23.54 16.80
C ALA A 676 -1.10 23.90 17.05
N ALA A 677 -0.22 23.60 16.08
CA ALA A 677 1.19 23.93 16.16
C ALA A 677 1.46 25.44 16.19
N MET A 678 0.77 26.23 15.36
CA MET A 678 0.87 27.69 15.35
C MET A 678 0.40 28.29 16.68
N LEU A 679 -0.75 27.84 17.19
CA LEU A 679 -1.34 28.32 18.44
C LEU A 679 -0.43 28.07 19.65
N LEU A 680 0.26 26.93 19.69
CA LEU A 680 1.20 26.60 20.78
C LEU A 680 2.60 27.18 20.56
N SER A 681 3.00 27.49 19.33
CA SER A 681 4.33 28.05 19.04
C SER A 681 4.61 29.36 19.79
N VAL A 682 3.60 30.22 19.96
CA VAL A 682 3.71 31.50 20.69
C VAL A 682 3.86 31.32 22.21
N GLN A 683 3.55 30.13 22.72
CA GLN A 683 3.71 29.80 24.14
C GLN A 683 5.10 29.22 24.46
N THR A 684 5.86 28.81 23.43
CA THR A 684 7.22 28.27 23.59
C THR A 684 8.16 29.32 24.20
N PRO A 685 9.23 28.91 24.92
CA PRO A 685 10.23 29.85 25.45
C PRO A 685 10.89 30.74 24.36
N ILE A 686 10.90 30.28 23.11
CA ILE A 686 11.48 30.99 21.96
C ILE A 686 10.63 32.23 21.60
N LEU A 687 9.30 32.06 21.49
CA LEU A 687 8.40 33.15 21.07
C LEU A 687 7.66 33.84 22.19
N LYS A 688 7.56 33.25 23.38
CA LYS A 688 6.84 33.85 24.52
C LYS A 688 7.26 35.31 24.81
N PRO A 689 8.55 35.71 24.73
CA PRO A 689 8.95 37.12 24.87
C PRO A 689 8.43 38.05 23.78
N HIS A 690 8.17 37.51 22.58
CA HIS A 690 7.76 38.24 21.39
C HIS A 690 6.28 38.06 21.02
N ARG A 691 5.49 37.35 21.85
CA ARG A 691 4.09 37.00 21.56
C ARG A 691 3.21 38.19 21.17
N GLN A 692 3.52 39.38 21.68
CA GLN A 692 2.81 40.64 21.41
C GLN A 692 2.98 41.15 19.97
N LYS A 693 3.91 40.55 19.19
CA LYS A 693 4.19 40.90 17.79
C LYS A 693 3.58 39.90 16.79
N ILE A 694 2.82 38.90 17.25
CA ILE A 694 2.31 37.80 16.41
C ILE A 694 0.78 37.78 16.45
N GLY A 695 0.15 37.85 15.27
CA GLY A 695 -1.29 37.61 15.10
C GLY A 695 -1.59 36.31 14.36
N PHE A 696 -2.88 36.02 14.23
CA PHE A 696 -3.40 34.85 13.54
C PHE A 696 -4.51 35.26 12.59
N LEU A 697 -4.50 34.71 11.37
CA LEU A 697 -5.59 34.85 10.41
C LEU A 697 -5.90 33.46 9.88
N PHE A 698 -7.02 32.87 10.27
CA PHE A 698 -7.47 31.59 9.76
C PHE A 698 -8.68 31.78 8.84
N VAL A 699 -8.64 31.19 7.65
CA VAL A 699 -9.57 31.50 6.55
C VAL A 699 -10.39 30.29 6.12
N VAL A 700 -11.51 30.54 5.46
CA VAL A 700 -12.41 29.50 4.92
C VAL A 700 -12.33 29.41 3.38
N SER A 701 -12.83 28.31 2.82
CA SER A 701 -12.93 28.07 1.37
C SER A 701 -11.61 27.90 0.63
N GLU A 702 -10.50 27.58 1.28
CA GLU A 702 -9.23 27.36 0.55
C GLU A 702 -9.42 26.20 -0.45
N GLU A 703 -10.06 25.13 0.01
CA GLU A 703 -10.26 23.86 -0.70
C GLU A 703 -11.12 23.98 -1.97
N THR A 704 -11.75 25.12 -2.17
CA THR A 704 -12.81 25.31 -3.17
C THR A 704 -12.57 26.53 -4.04
N THR A 705 -12.52 27.72 -3.43
CA THR A 705 -12.73 29.00 -4.12
C THR A 705 -11.82 30.12 -3.65
N HIS A 706 -11.09 29.92 -2.55
CA HIS A 706 -10.25 30.90 -1.86
C HIS A 706 -11.01 32.16 -1.43
N GLN A 707 -12.33 32.05 -1.21
CA GLN A 707 -13.19 33.20 -0.87
C GLN A 707 -12.79 33.85 0.46
N GLY A 708 -12.41 33.05 1.46
CA GLY A 708 -11.95 33.55 2.75
C GLY A 708 -10.74 34.46 2.58
N MET A 709 -9.69 34.01 1.90
CA MET A 709 -8.51 34.84 1.68
C MET A 709 -8.79 36.07 0.80
N LYS A 710 -9.63 35.93 -0.23
CA LYS A 710 -10.07 37.11 -1.03
C LYS A 710 -10.77 38.15 -0.17
N LYS A 711 -11.61 37.74 0.78
CA LYS A 711 -12.30 38.62 1.74
C LYS A 711 -11.31 39.25 2.73
N ALA A 712 -10.26 38.53 3.11
CA ALA A 712 -9.22 39.02 4.02
C ALA A 712 -8.48 40.27 3.51
N ASN A 713 -8.53 40.57 2.21
CA ASN A 713 -8.01 41.83 1.64
C ASN A 713 -8.69 43.10 2.19
N ALA A 714 -9.88 42.98 2.79
CA ALA A 714 -10.56 44.09 3.44
C ALA A 714 -10.12 44.32 4.90
N LEU A 715 -9.22 43.48 5.43
CA LEU A 715 -8.69 43.60 6.79
C LEU A 715 -7.55 44.63 6.85
N PRO A 716 -7.32 45.31 7.99
CA PRO A 716 -6.30 46.35 8.12
C PRO A 716 -4.89 45.75 8.29
N LEU A 717 -4.38 45.12 7.22
CA LEU A 717 -3.10 44.38 7.20
C LEU A 717 -1.96 45.15 6.52
N ASP A 718 -2.08 46.47 6.34
CA ASP A 718 -1.14 47.29 5.57
C ASP A 718 0.29 47.28 6.14
N SER A 719 0.43 47.08 7.44
CA SER A 719 1.72 47.04 8.16
C SER A 719 2.32 45.64 8.27
N LEU A 720 1.62 44.62 7.77
CA LEU A 720 2.07 43.24 7.80
C LEU A 720 3.38 43.12 7.01
N LYS A 721 4.43 42.66 7.68
CA LYS A 721 5.73 42.43 7.04
C LYS A 721 5.89 40.99 6.59
N TYR A 722 5.39 40.05 7.38
CA TYR A 722 5.57 38.62 7.18
C TYR A 722 4.27 37.87 7.36
N LEU A 723 3.92 37.07 6.35
CA LEU A 723 2.83 36.11 6.41
C LEU A 723 3.44 34.71 6.45
N ILE A 724 3.17 33.94 7.50
CA ILE A 724 3.62 32.54 7.58
C ILE A 724 2.42 31.66 7.32
N VAL A 725 2.40 31.01 6.15
CA VAL A 725 1.30 30.17 5.67
C VAL A 725 1.62 28.70 5.93
N GLY A 726 0.73 28.04 6.67
CA GLY A 726 0.81 26.63 7.02
C GLY A 726 0.18 25.74 5.98
N GLU A 727 0.98 24.83 5.41
CA GLU A 727 0.57 23.79 4.46
C GLU A 727 1.46 22.54 4.62
N PRO A 728 1.00 21.33 4.24
CA PRO A 728 1.76 20.08 4.38
C PRO A 728 2.93 20.01 3.39
N THR A 729 4.04 20.63 3.78
CA THR A 729 5.24 20.82 2.93
C THR A 729 6.38 19.86 3.26
N ALA A 730 6.06 18.78 3.99
CA ALA A 730 7.00 17.79 4.50
C ALA A 730 8.15 18.41 5.33
N GLY A 731 7.85 19.48 6.08
CA GLY A 731 8.84 20.18 6.91
C GLY A 731 9.86 21.00 6.11
N LYS A 732 9.55 21.37 4.86
CA LYS A 732 10.42 22.20 4.00
C LYS A 732 9.83 23.60 3.84
N VAL A 733 10.69 24.61 3.71
CA VAL A 733 10.26 25.98 3.36
C VAL A 733 10.21 26.10 1.84
N MET A 734 9.09 26.53 1.28
CA MET A 734 8.96 26.62 -0.18
C MET A 734 9.68 27.84 -0.77
N ARG A 735 10.43 27.64 -1.85
CA ARG A 735 10.99 28.71 -2.70
C ARG A 735 10.07 29.07 -3.87
N TYR A 736 9.21 28.14 -4.27
CA TYR A 736 8.31 28.31 -5.39
C TYR A 736 6.98 27.62 -5.12
N GLN A 737 5.91 28.18 -5.67
CA GLN A 737 4.59 27.55 -5.74
C GLN A 737 4.12 27.55 -7.18
N LYS A 738 3.68 26.39 -7.70
CA LYS A 738 3.10 26.30 -9.04
C LYS A 738 1.77 27.07 -9.10
N GLY A 739 1.52 27.69 -10.25
CA GLY A 739 0.23 28.33 -10.53
C GLY A 739 -0.83 27.31 -10.94
N ILE A 740 -2.06 27.76 -11.15
CA ILE A 740 -3.12 26.92 -11.72
C ILE A 740 -3.82 27.60 -12.89
N LEU A 741 -4.33 26.79 -13.79
CA LEU A 741 -5.33 27.19 -14.77
C LEU A 741 -6.34 26.05 -14.92
N LYS A 742 -7.59 26.30 -14.51
CA LYS A 742 -8.72 25.39 -14.69
C LYS A 742 -9.54 25.85 -15.89
N VAL A 743 -9.80 24.97 -16.84
CA VAL A 743 -10.55 25.27 -18.07
C VAL A 743 -11.58 24.18 -18.39
N LYS A 744 -12.60 24.56 -19.14
CA LYS A 744 -13.56 23.64 -19.76
C LYS A 744 -13.50 23.76 -21.27
N ILE A 745 -13.51 22.63 -21.97
CA ILE A 745 -13.63 22.53 -23.42
C ILE A 745 -15.00 21.94 -23.71
N ASP A 746 -15.83 22.66 -24.47
CA ASP A 746 -17.15 22.21 -24.90
C ASP A 746 -17.16 22.03 -26.43
N CYS A 747 -17.66 20.88 -26.90
CA CYS A 747 -17.77 20.53 -28.31
C CYS A 747 -19.24 20.35 -28.73
N GLU A 748 -19.60 20.92 -29.88
CA GLU A 748 -20.93 20.85 -30.49
C GLU A 748 -20.88 20.11 -31.85
N GLY A 749 -21.61 19.00 -31.89
CA GLY A 749 -21.77 18.14 -33.06
C GLY A 749 -23.06 18.44 -33.85
N VAL A 750 -23.46 17.48 -34.68
CA VAL A 750 -24.77 17.41 -35.32
C VAL A 750 -25.23 15.97 -35.20
N ALA A 751 -26.34 15.74 -34.51
CA ALA A 751 -26.89 14.40 -34.35
C ALA A 751 -27.28 13.81 -35.72
N ALA A 752 -26.94 12.53 -35.92
CA ALA A 752 -27.36 11.75 -37.06
C ALA A 752 -27.44 10.28 -36.66
N HIS A 753 -28.27 9.49 -37.35
CA HIS A 753 -28.29 8.04 -37.14
C HIS A 753 -26.92 7.44 -37.45
N SER A 754 -26.39 6.57 -36.58
CA SER A 754 -25.01 6.05 -36.71
C SER A 754 -24.76 5.31 -38.04
N GLY A 755 -25.81 4.79 -38.67
CA GLY A 755 -25.76 4.19 -40.02
C GLY A 755 -25.53 5.18 -41.17
N TYR A 756 -25.63 6.49 -40.94
CA TYR A 756 -25.41 7.53 -41.95
C TYR A 756 -24.49 8.64 -41.39
N PRO A 757 -23.22 8.32 -41.05
CA PRO A 757 -22.35 9.24 -40.32
C PRO A 757 -22.01 10.51 -41.11
N HIS A 758 -22.10 10.48 -42.45
CA HIS A 758 -21.87 11.64 -43.32
C HIS A 758 -22.94 12.74 -43.21
N LEU A 759 -24.08 12.46 -42.54
CA LEU A 759 -25.15 13.43 -42.32
C LEU A 759 -25.01 14.21 -41.01
N GLY A 760 -24.02 13.87 -40.16
CA GLY A 760 -23.79 14.50 -38.88
C GLY A 760 -22.32 14.73 -38.58
N VAL A 761 -22.05 15.25 -37.38
CA VAL A 761 -20.70 15.49 -36.88
C VAL A 761 -20.67 15.03 -35.43
N SER A 762 -19.79 14.10 -35.09
CA SER A 762 -19.68 13.61 -33.72
C SER A 762 -18.95 14.63 -32.84
N ALA A 763 -19.63 15.18 -31.83
CA ALA A 763 -19.00 16.05 -30.83
C ALA A 763 -17.89 15.32 -30.06
N THR A 764 -18.07 14.01 -29.81
CA THR A 764 -17.09 13.19 -29.10
C THR A 764 -15.81 13.01 -29.91
N GLU A 765 -15.89 12.77 -31.22
CA GLU A 765 -14.69 12.65 -32.07
C GLU A 765 -13.92 13.98 -32.11
N LEU A 766 -14.63 15.11 -32.25
CA LEU A 766 -14.01 16.44 -32.20
C LEU A 766 -13.30 16.70 -30.86
N LEU A 767 -13.90 16.29 -29.75
CA LEU A 767 -13.30 16.42 -28.43
C LEU A 767 -12.04 15.56 -28.31
N LEU A 768 -12.08 14.31 -28.79
CA LEU A 768 -10.92 13.40 -28.78
C LEU A 768 -9.74 13.98 -29.58
N ASP A 769 -9.99 14.56 -30.76
CA ASP A 769 -8.97 15.23 -31.58
C ASP A 769 -8.32 16.42 -30.84
N VAL A 770 -9.13 17.25 -30.18
CA VAL A 770 -8.65 18.40 -29.39
C VAL A 770 -7.81 17.93 -28.21
N LEU A 771 -8.29 16.93 -27.45
CA LEU A 771 -7.57 16.38 -26.31
C LEU A 771 -6.27 15.67 -26.72
N GLU A 772 -6.25 14.99 -27.88
CA GLU A 772 -5.02 14.41 -28.41
C GLU A 772 -3.98 15.50 -28.69
N LYS A 773 -4.37 16.62 -29.29
CA LYS A 773 -3.48 17.76 -29.49
C LYS A 773 -2.98 18.33 -28.16
N VAL A 774 -3.88 18.58 -27.20
CA VAL A 774 -3.50 19.08 -25.87
C VAL A 774 -2.45 18.16 -25.22
N ARG A 775 -2.63 16.83 -25.29
CA ARG A 775 -1.68 15.86 -24.73
C ARG A 775 -0.31 15.82 -25.42
N LYS A 776 -0.23 16.25 -26.69
CA LYS A 776 1.00 16.28 -27.48
C LYS A 776 1.70 17.65 -27.46
N THR A 777 1.05 18.68 -26.94
CA THR A 777 1.63 20.03 -26.84
C THR A 777 2.68 20.08 -25.74
N ASP A 778 3.88 20.53 -26.09
CA ASP A 778 4.95 20.82 -25.14
C ASP A 778 4.68 22.15 -24.42
N PHE A 779 3.92 22.10 -23.34
CA PHE A 779 3.65 23.28 -22.50
C PHE A 779 4.93 23.79 -21.80
N PRO A 780 4.97 25.07 -21.38
CA PRO A 780 6.14 25.68 -20.77
C PRO A 780 6.75 24.85 -19.63
N SER A 781 8.07 24.81 -19.57
CA SER A 781 8.84 24.17 -18.49
C SER A 781 9.85 25.15 -17.91
N SER A 782 10.23 24.92 -16.65
CA SER A 782 11.20 25.70 -15.90
C SER A 782 12.23 24.77 -15.27
N LYS A 783 13.51 25.12 -15.39
CA LYS A 783 14.59 24.37 -14.70
C LYS A 783 14.47 24.43 -13.17
N LEU A 784 13.76 25.43 -12.64
CA LEU A 784 13.63 25.69 -11.20
C LEU A 784 12.37 25.04 -10.61
N ILE A 785 11.26 25.05 -11.36
CA ILE A 785 9.92 24.66 -10.88
C ILE A 785 9.46 23.31 -11.48
N GLY A 786 10.07 22.87 -12.59
CA GLY A 786 9.69 21.65 -13.32
C GLY A 786 8.82 21.94 -14.55
N GLN A 787 8.01 20.96 -14.96
CA GLN A 787 7.14 21.08 -16.15
C GLN A 787 5.74 21.57 -15.78
N THR A 788 5.04 22.14 -16.76
CA THR A 788 3.59 22.37 -16.66
C THR A 788 2.87 21.05 -16.82
N ASP A 789 2.10 20.63 -15.81
CA ASP A 789 1.36 19.37 -15.82
C ASP A 789 -0.11 19.62 -16.22
N CYS A 790 -0.68 18.76 -17.07
CA CYS A 790 -2.09 18.84 -17.48
C CYS A 790 -2.85 17.59 -17.02
N ASN A 791 -3.91 17.78 -16.25
CA ASN A 791 -4.86 16.74 -15.85
C ASN A 791 -6.20 16.92 -16.58
N ILE A 792 -6.70 15.89 -17.25
CA ILE A 792 -8.07 15.86 -17.80
C ILE A 792 -8.95 15.22 -16.72
N GLY A 793 -9.59 16.05 -15.90
CA GLY A 793 -10.29 15.60 -14.70
C GLY A 793 -11.71 15.09 -14.93
N PHE A 794 -12.41 15.62 -15.94
CA PHE A 794 -13.75 15.17 -16.33
C PHE A 794 -13.85 15.07 -17.85
N LEU A 795 -14.52 14.01 -18.31
CA LEU A 795 -14.85 13.78 -19.71
C LEU A 795 -16.29 13.29 -19.79
N ASP A 796 -17.11 13.96 -20.59
CA ASP A 796 -18.51 13.62 -20.81
C ASP A 796 -18.88 13.77 -22.29
N GLY A 797 -19.74 12.91 -22.81
CA GLY A 797 -20.16 12.94 -24.20
C GLY A 797 -20.78 11.62 -24.66
N GLY A 798 -21.74 11.71 -25.59
CA GLY A 798 -22.57 10.57 -25.97
C GLY A 798 -24.03 10.78 -25.58
N GLN A 799 -24.94 10.20 -26.37
CA GLN A 799 -26.37 10.17 -26.02
C GLN A 799 -26.96 8.76 -26.22
N ALA A 800 -26.60 8.09 -27.33
CA ALA A 800 -27.02 6.73 -27.63
C ALA A 800 -26.01 6.06 -28.56
N ILE A 801 -25.90 4.72 -28.49
CA ILE A 801 -24.97 3.94 -29.32
C ILE A 801 -25.29 3.98 -30.82
N ASN A 802 -26.53 4.31 -31.18
CA ASN A 802 -27.04 4.36 -32.55
C ASN A 802 -27.20 5.79 -33.09
N ALA A 803 -26.59 6.79 -32.43
CA ALA A 803 -26.62 8.18 -32.86
C ALA A 803 -25.25 8.85 -32.70
N LEU A 804 -24.90 9.74 -33.64
CA LEU A 804 -23.77 10.63 -33.45
C LEU A 804 -24.10 11.65 -32.35
N PRO A 805 -23.20 11.88 -31.39
CA PRO A 805 -23.45 12.79 -30.27
C PRO A 805 -23.39 14.27 -30.70
N GLU A 806 -24.38 15.04 -30.26
CA GLU A 806 -24.46 16.49 -30.47
C GLU A 806 -23.63 17.29 -29.48
N ARG A 807 -23.24 16.72 -28.33
CA ARG A 807 -22.47 17.40 -27.28
C ARG A 807 -21.44 16.48 -26.66
N ALA A 808 -20.28 17.05 -26.36
CA ALA A 808 -19.24 16.45 -25.55
C ALA A 808 -18.47 17.57 -24.84
N SER A 809 -17.93 17.31 -23.65
CA SER A 809 -17.12 18.28 -22.92
C SER A 809 -16.02 17.63 -22.11
N ALA A 810 -14.95 18.39 -21.85
CA ALA A 810 -13.87 18.01 -20.94
C ALA A 810 -13.52 19.16 -19.99
N SER A 811 -13.20 18.85 -18.74
CA SER A 811 -12.66 19.83 -17.80
C SER A 811 -11.20 19.48 -17.48
N LEU A 812 -10.30 20.45 -17.68
CA LEU A 812 -8.87 20.27 -17.58
C LEU A 812 -8.30 21.19 -16.50
N MET A 813 -7.25 20.73 -15.84
CA MET A 813 -6.51 21.50 -14.84
C MET A 813 -5.02 21.45 -15.15
N PHE A 814 -4.42 22.63 -15.27
CA PHE A 814 -3.00 22.83 -15.49
C PHE A 814 -2.32 23.27 -14.20
N ARG A 815 -1.20 22.64 -13.85
CA ARG A 815 -0.26 23.11 -12.82
C ARG A 815 0.85 23.90 -13.52
N LEU A 816 0.81 25.22 -13.40
CA LEU A 816 1.61 26.14 -14.20
C LEU A 816 2.99 26.40 -13.60
N VAL A 817 3.98 26.57 -14.48
CA VAL A 817 5.30 27.11 -14.14
C VAL A 817 5.59 28.47 -14.79
N SER A 818 4.66 28.94 -15.64
CA SER A 818 4.64 30.26 -16.26
C SER A 818 3.34 30.97 -15.91
N LYS A 819 3.18 32.22 -16.37
CA LYS A 819 1.89 32.90 -16.23
C LYS A 819 0.78 32.16 -17.01
N PRO A 820 -0.49 32.18 -16.55
CA PRO A 820 -1.59 31.46 -17.17
C PRO A 820 -1.82 31.81 -18.63
N GLU A 821 -1.56 33.06 -19.04
CA GLU A 821 -1.79 33.55 -20.39
C GLU A 821 -0.96 32.80 -21.43
N VAL A 822 0.21 32.29 -21.05
CA VAL A 822 1.08 31.52 -21.95
C VAL A 822 0.42 30.20 -22.34
N VAL A 823 -0.14 29.48 -21.37
CA VAL A 823 -0.84 28.21 -21.61
C VAL A 823 -2.20 28.46 -22.29
N TRP A 824 -2.89 29.54 -21.90
CA TRP A 824 -4.14 29.95 -22.52
C TRP A 824 -4.01 30.17 -24.03
N VAL A 825 -2.98 30.90 -24.46
CA VAL A 825 -2.72 31.15 -25.90
C VAL A 825 -2.46 29.86 -26.67
N GLU A 826 -1.76 28.88 -26.08
CA GLU A 826 -1.55 27.57 -26.74
C GLU A 826 -2.85 26.78 -26.88
N LEU A 827 -3.74 26.83 -25.87
CA LEU A 827 -5.06 26.21 -25.96
C LEU A 827 -5.93 26.88 -27.02
N GLU A 828 -5.94 28.22 -27.08
CA GLU A 828 -6.66 28.96 -28.12
C GLU A 828 -6.21 28.59 -29.54
N LYS A 829 -4.90 28.39 -29.76
CA LYS A 829 -4.37 27.91 -31.05
C LYS A 829 -4.91 26.52 -31.40
N ILE A 830 -4.87 25.59 -30.45
CA ILE A 830 -5.36 24.21 -30.66
C ILE A 830 -6.84 24.21 -31.05
N LEU A 831 -7.65 25.02 -30.38
CA LEU A 831 -9.08 25.14 -30.66
C LEU A 831 -9.36 25.88 -31.97
N SER A 832 -8.59 26.92 -32.28
CA SER A 832 -8.69 27.65 -33.55
C SER A 832 -8.48 26.71 -34.74
N ASP A 833 -7.45 25.86 -34.69
CA ASP A 833 -7.22 24.84 -35.71
C ASP A 833 -8.39 23.85 -35.84
N ALA A 834 -8.97 23.43 -34.71
CA ALA A 834 -10.08 22.48 -34.69
C ALA A 834 -11.35 23.09 -35.32
N ASN A 835 -11.67 24.34 -34.96
CA ASN A 835 -12.78 25.09 -35.54
C ASN A 835 -12.57 25.38 -37.02
N GLN A 836 -11.34 25.70 -37.44
CA GLN A 836 -11.02 25.90 -38.86
C GLN A 836 -11.23 24.62 -39.68
N LYS A 837 -10.78 23.46 -39.16
CA LYS A 837 -11.03 22.16 -39.80
C LYS A 837 -12.51 21.80 -39.87
N ALA A 838 -13.28 22.19 -38.86
CA ALA A 838 -14.72 21.97 -38.83
C ALA A 838 -15.52 22.93 -39.73
N GLY A 839 -14.89 23.99 -40.25
CA GLY A 839 -15.53 25.01 -41.10
C GLY A 839 -16.50 25.95 -40.36
N GLN A 840 -16.64 25.80 -39.05
CA GLN A 840 -17.46 26.65 -38.18
C GLN A 840 -17.02 26.48 -36.71
N GLU A 841 -17.45 27.38 -35.83
CA GLU A 841 -17.17 27.28 -34.40
C GLU A 841 -17.96 26.12 -33.78
N ARG A 842 -17.26 25.04 -33.43
CA ARG A 842 -17.80 23.84 -32.77
C ARG A 842 -17.14 23.54 -31.45
N VAL A 843 -16.00 24.14 -31.15
CA VAL A 843 -15.21 23.92 -29.93
C VAL A 843 -15.03 25.25 -29.23
N ARG A 844 -15.42 25.32 -27.96
CA ARG A 844 -15.31 26.52 -27.12
C ARG A 844 -14.46 26.25 -25.88
N LEU A 845 -13.60 27.20 -25.54
CA LEU A 845 -12.80 27.18 -24.31
C LEU A 845 -13.40 28.14 -23.28
N THR A 846 -13.62 27.65 -22.07
CA THR A 846 -14.07 28.45 -20.94
C THR A 846 -13.02 28.45 -19.84
N LYS A 847 -12.62 29.63 -19.36
CA LYS A 847 -11.77 29.74 -18.18
C LYS A 847 -12.62 29.59 -16.91
N ILE A 848 -12.27 28.65 -16.05
CA ILE A 848 -12.94 28.44 -14.76
C ILE A 848 -12.26 29.27 -13.67
N SER A 849 -10.94 29.14 -13.54
CA SER A 849 -10.13 29.93 -12.57
C SER A 849 -8.65 29.88 -12.93
N GLU A 850 -7.87 30.84 -12.44
CA GLU A 850 -6.42 30.87 -12.62
C GLU A 850 -5.70 31.59 -11.48
N ASN A 851 -4.41 31.27 -11.32
CA ASN A 851 -3.43 32.10 -10.62
C ASN A 851 -2.03 31.84 -11.18
N ALA A 852 -1.19 32.88 -11.15
CA ALA A 852 0.20 32.75 -11.54
C ALA A 852 1.00 31.96 -10.49
N PRO A 853 2.13 31.33 -10.90
CA PRO A 853 3.11 30.79 -9.97
C PRO A 853 3.63 31.88 -9.02
N VAL A 854 3.94 31.51 -7.78
CA VAL A 854 4.45 32.44 -6.75
C VAL A 854 5.94 32.21 -6.54
N ASP A 855 6.71 33.30 -6.59
CA ASP A 855 8.15 33.32 -6.27
C ASP A 855 8.36 33.64 -4.79
N LEU A 856 8.86 32.65 -4.05
CA LEU A 856 9.18 32.72 -2.63
C LEU A 856 10.69 32.69 -2.39
N THR A 857 11.55 32.88 -3.39
CA THR A 857 13.03 32.82 -3.25
C THR A 857 13.61 33.81 -2.25
N HIS A 858 12.86 34.86 -1.90
CA HIS A 858 13.23 35.78 -0.85
C HIS A 858 13.50 35.09 0.50
N VAL A 859 12.95 33.89 0.75
CA VAL A 859 13.24 33.08 1.95
C VAL A 859 14.73 32.80 2.14
N ASP A 860 15.52 32.72 1.06
CA ASP A 860 16.97 32.49 1.14
C ASP A 860 17.71 33.63 1.85
N LYS A 861 17.21 34.86 1.74
CA LYS A 861 17.75 36.03 2.44
C LYS A 861 17.62 35.89 3.96
N TYR A 862 16.50 35.33 4.42
CA TYR A 862 16.15 35.24 5.84
C TYR A 862 16.67 33.94 6.47
N LEU A 863 16.62 32.84 5.72
CA LEU A 863 16.84 31.48 6.25
C LEU A 863 18.05 30.78 5.63
N GLY A 864 18.55 31.22 4.47
CA GLY A 864 19.58 30.51 3.72
C GLY A 864 20.95 30.41 4.40
N LYS A 865 21.21 31.25 5.42
CA LYS A 865 22.47 31.23 6.20
C LYS A 865 22.42 30.37 7.45
N SER A 866 21.24 29.96 7.92
CA SER A 866 21.09 29.30 9.21
C SER A 866 21.34 27.78 9.16
N GLY A 867 21.52 27.19 7.97
CA GLY A 867 21.88 25.77 7.78
C GLY A 867 20.83 24.73 8.21
N ASN A 868 19.81 25.15 8.95
CA ASN A 868 18.83 24.26 9.60
C ASN A 868 17.53 24.07 8.79
N TRP A 869 17.34 24.84 7.71
CA TRP A 869 16.12 24.78 6.90
C TRP A 869 16.35 24.00 5.61
N GLN A 870 15.42 23.09 5.31
CA GLN A 870 15.31 22.47 4.00
C GLN A 870 14.37 23.29 3.12
N PHE A 871 14.65 23.32 1.81
CA PHE A 871 13.88 24.11 0.85
C PHE A 871 13.23 23.22 -0.21
N GLY A 872 12.06 23.61 -0.69
CA GLY A 872 11.29 22.85 -1.69
C GLY A 872 10.49 23.71 -2.66
N THR A 873 9.69 23.05 -3.48
CA THR A 873 8.73 23.65 -4.42
C THR A 873 7.35 23.05 -4.15
N ALA A 874 6.35 23.90 -3.92
CA ALA A 874 4.97 23.48 -3.79
C ALA A 874 4.37 23.24 -5.19
N CYS A 875 3.95 22.00 -5.45
CA CYS A 875 3.28 21.61 -6.68
C CYS A 875 1.76 21.76 -6.61
N PHE A 876 1.25 22.36 -5.54
CA PHE A 876 -0.15 22.62 -5.24
C PHE A 876 -0.40 24.13 -5.11
N ASN A 877 -1.68 24.52 -5.08
CA ASN A 877 -2.06 25.92 -4.89
C ASN A 877 -2.32 26.16 -3.40
N THR A 878 -2.27 27.42 -2.99
CA THR A 878 -2.54 27.87 -1.63
C THR A 878 -3.29 29.20 -1.68
N ASP A 879 -3.58 29.77 -0.53
CA ASP A 879 -4.17 31.10 -0.42
C ASP A 879 -3.21 32.28 -0.69
N ILE A 880 -1.89 32.05 -0.70
CA ILE A 880 -0.88 33.11 -0.93
C ILE A 880 -1.18 34.04 -2.12
N PRO A 881 -1.48 33.55 -3.34
CA PRO A 881 -1.76 34.41 -4.49
C PRO A 881 -3.03 35.25 -4.37
N TYR A 882 -3.92 34.98 -3.40
CA TYR A 882 -5.19 35.67 -3.24
C TYR A 882 -5.17 36.79 -2.19
N LEU A 883 -4.09 36.89 -1.41
CA LEU A 883 -3.86 38.02 -0.50
C LEU A 883 -3.04 39.12 -1.19
N GLN A 884 -3.66 40.27 -1.36
CA GLN A 884 -3.06 41.49 -1.90
C GLN A 884 -2.35 42.25 -0.78
N THR A 885 -1.10 41.86 -0.52
CA THR A 885 -0.26 42.51 0.49
C THR A 885 1.17 42.68 -0.01
N SER A 886 1.89 43.64 0.57
CA SER A 886 3.33 43.78 0.37
C SER A 886 4.17 42.84 1.25
N ALA A 887 3.53 42.14 2.19
CA ALA A 887 4.15 41.20 3.10
C ALA A 887 4.90 40.09 2.36
N LYS A 888 5.99 39.62 2.97
CA LYS A 888 6.76 38.47 2.51
C LYS A 888 6.14 37.19 3.05
N ALA A 889 5.68 36.33 2.13
CA ALA A 889 5.05 35.06 2.47
C ALA A 889 6.08 33.96 2.68
N PHE A 890 5.92 33.17 3.74
CA PHE A 890 6.71 31.98 4.05
C PHE A 890 5.75 30.80 4.10
N LEU A 891 5.96 29.83 3.22
CA LEU A 891 5.10 28.64 3.11
C LEU A 891 5.81 27.45 3.76
N TYR A 892 5.26 26.93 4.85
CA TYR A 892 5.90 25.92 5.70
C TYR A 892 4.91 25.17 6.59
N GLY A 893 5.10 23.86 6.75
CA GLY A 893 4.35 22.99 7.67
C GLY A 893 4.84 21.53 7.60
N HIS A 894 4.64 20.79 8.68
CA HIS A 894 4.91 19.34 8.69
C HIS A 894 3.71 18.56 8.11
N GLY A 895 3.91 17.27 7.83
CA GLY A 895 2.98 16.48 7.02
C GLY A 895 3.24 16.67 5.53
N ASP A 896 2.87 15.68 4.72
CA ASP A 896 3.14 15.66 3.28
C ASP A 896 1.84 15.85 2.49
N ILE A 897 1.85 16.74 1.50
CA ILE A 897 0.71 16.96 0.59
C ILE A 897 0.27 15.66 -0.10
N CYS A 898 1.17 14.69 -0.27
CA CYS A 898 0.83 13.37 -0.80
C CYS A 898 -0.06 12.53 0.13
N ASP A 899 -0.16 12.88 1.41
CA ASP A 899 -1.07 12.26 2.37
C ASP A 899 -2.32 13.13 2.64
N ALA A 900 -2.40 14.35 2.12
CA ALA A 900 -3.60 15.19 2.19
C ALA A 900 -4.74 14.64 1.30
N HIS A 901 -5.99 14.97 1.64
CA HIS A 901 -7.20 14.66 0.85
C HIS A 901 -7.48 13.17 0.61
N CYS A 902 -6.78 12.28 1.30
CA CYS A 902 -6.96 10.84 1.20
C CYS A 902 -7.52 10.24 2.50
N PRO A 903 -8.12 9.04 2.49
CA PRO A 903 -8.65 8.42 3.72
C PRO A 903 -7.60 8.01 4.76
N ARG A 904 -6.32 8.01 4.40
CA ARG A 904 -5.21 7.74 5.33
C ARG A 904 -4.59 9.00 5.92
N GLU A 905 -5.12 10.19 5.64
CA GLU A 905 -4.53 11.49 6.02
C GLU A 905 -4.01 11.49 7.47
N PHE A 906 -2.72 11.82 7.63
CA PHE A 906 -2.02 11.70 8.90
C PHE A 906 -0.82 12.65 9.02
N ILE A 907 -0.42 12.93 10.26
CA ILE A 907 0.85 13.57 10.60
C ILE A 907 1.58 12.75 11.69
N GLY A 908 2.91 12.64 11.60
CA GLY A 908 3.70 12.04 12.67
C GLY A 908 3.62 12.86 13.96
N ILE A 909 3.50 12.22 15.12
CA ILE A 909 3.42 12.94 16.40
C ILE A 909 4.72 13.71 16.67
N GLU A 910 5.87 13.12 16.37
CA GLU A 910 7.16 13.82 16.48
C GLU A 910 7.25 14.98 15.50
N ASP A 911 6.76 14.82 14.28
CA ASP A 911 6.70 15.88 13.26
C ASP A 911 5.80 17.03 13.70
N LEU A 912 4.65 16.73 14.31
CA LEU A 912 3.74 17.73 14.88
C LEU A 912 4.43 18.53 16.01
N ARG A 913 5.13 17.85 16.92
CA ARG A 913 5.90 18.50 18.00
C ARG A 913 7.06 19.34 17.44
N ASN A 914 7.76 18.85 16.43
CA ASN A 914 8.80 19.59 15.72
C ASN A 914 8.22 20.82 15.00
N CYS A 915 6.98 20.73 14.49
CA CYS A 915 6.29 21.83 13.84
C CYS A 915 6.07 23.03 14.78
N VAL A 916 5.70 22.79 16.04
CA VAL A 916 5.57 23.84 17.07
C VAL A 916 6.89 24.62 17.21
N THR A 917 8.00 23.88 17.34
CA THR A 917 9.33 24.46 17.52
C THR A 917 9.77 25.21 16.27
N ALA A 918 9.50 24.66 15.08
CA ALA A 918 9.86 25.28 13.81
C ALA A 918 9.10 26.59 13.56
N TYR A 919 7.78 26.65 13.81
CA TYR A 919 7.04 27.91 13.73
C TYR A 919 7.61 28.96 14.69
N ALA A 920 7.99 28.54 15.89
CA ALA A 920 8.60 29.43 16.87
C ALA A 920 9.95 29.98 16.41
N GLN A 921 10.81 29.12 15.86
CA GLN A 921 12.11 29.49 15.32
C GLN A 921 11.98 30.39 14.10
N LEU A 922 11.07 30.09 13.17
CA LEU A 922 10.85 30.86 11.96
C LEU A 922 10.44 32.30 12.30
N ALA A 923 9.39 32.48 13.10
CA ALA A 923 8.93 33.80 13.47
C ALA A 923 9.98 34.57 14.30
N SER A 924 10.71 33.89 15.20
CA SER A 924 11.81 34.52 15.96
C SER A 924 12.93 35.01 15.04
N GLN A 925 13.35 34.23 14.05
CA GLN A 925 14.37 34.63 13.08
C GLN A 925 13.94 35.85 12.27
N LEU A 926 12.67 35.93 11.85
CA LEU A 926 12.15 37.09 11.12
C LEU A 926 12.13 38.35 11.99
N LEU A 927 11.73 38.24 13.27
CA LEU A 927 11.77 39.37 14.20
C LEU A 927 13.20 39.84 14.48
N LEU A 928 14.15 38.91 14.68
CA LEU A 928 15.56 39.24 14.88
C LEU A 928 16.17 39.89 13.63
N PHE A 929 15.75 39.48 12.43
CA PHE A 929 16.19 40.08 11.18
C PHE A 929 15.75 41.55 11.08
N GLU A 930 14.53 41.87 11.52
CA GLU A 930 14.03 43.24 11.60
C GLU A 930 14.82 44.08 12.62
N GLU A 931 15.08 43.52 13.80
CA GLU A 931 15.84 44.21 14.85
C GLU A 931 17.29 44.48 14.42
N ALA A 932 17.94 43.52 13.73
CA ALA A 932 19.27 43.69 13.17
C ALA A 932 19.32 44.69 12.01
N SER A 933 18.25 44.76 11.20
CA SER A 933 18.14 45.71 10.07
C SER A 933 17.79 47.13 10.52
N ALA A 934 17.30 47.32 11.75
CA ALA A 934 16.98 48.62 12.34
C ALA A 934 18.20 49.39 12.87
N PHE A 935 19.38 48.76 12.99
CA PHE A 935 20.64 49.44 13.29
C PHE A 935 21.33 49.88 11.99
N PRO A 936 21.65 51.18 11.82
CA PRO A 936 22.36 51.63 10.62
C PRO A 936 23.77 50.99 10.57
N PRO A 937 24.30 50.68 9.37
CA PRO A 937 25.68 50.23 9.26
C PRO A 937 26.60 51.32 9.82
N ALA A 938 27.54 50.93 10.70
CA ALA A 938 28.56 51.83 11.23
C ALA A 938 29.22 52.58 10.05
N SER A 939 28.98 53.89 10.01
CA SER A 939 29.54 54.78 9.01
C SER A 939 31.06 54.73 9.08
N LYS A 940 31.68 54.79 7.90
CA LYS A 940 33.12 54.89 7.66
C LYS A 940 33.82 55.77 8.70
N LEU A 941 34.56 55.17 9.62
CA LEU A 941 35.67 55.83 10.28
C LEU A 941 36.84 55.87 9.29
N SER A 942 37.23 57.09 8.94
CA SER A 942 38.43 57.43 8.18
C SER A 942 39.69 56.80 8.77
N PRO A 943 40.66 56.35 7.97
CA PRO A 943 41.95 55.91 8.47
C PRO A 943 42.84 57.13 8.66
N ASP A 944 42.92 57.66 9.88
CA ASP A 944 44.05 58.51 10.27
C ASP A 944 44.25 58.55 11.78
N ALA A 945 45.54 58.64 12.15
CA ALA A 945 46.15 58.69 13.48
C ALA A 945 46.38 57.34 14.18
N GLY A 946 47.66 56.95 14.19
CA GLY A 946 48.17 55.69 14.71
C GLY A 946 48.38 55.62 16.23
N GLY A 947 48.88 54.46 16.65
CA GLY A 947 49.34 54.24 18.03
C GLY A 947 49.16 52.79 18.48
N PRO A 948 50.08 52.21 19.27
CA PRO A 948 50.43 50.80 19.14
C PRO A 948 49.79 49.87 20.18
N ALA A 949 49.72 48.59 19.79
CA ALA A 949 49.88 47.38 20.59
C ALA A 949 49.27 47.31 22.00
N SER A 950 48.36 46.34 22.23
CA SER A 950 48.63 45.29 23.23
C SER A 950 47.60 44.15 23.22
N LYS A 951 48.15 42.93 23.28
CA LYS A 951 47.72 41.76 24.04
C LYS A 951 46.25 41.30 23.91
N ARG A 952 46.04 40.30 23.05
CA ARG A 952 44.99 39.29 23.25
C ARG A 952 45.41 38.33 24.37
N HIS A 953 44.65 38.34 25.45
CA HIS A 953 44.47 37.17 26.30
C HIS A 953 43.09 36.56 26.05
N ARG A 954 43.10 35.22 26.04
CA ARG A 954 41.98 34.29 25.96
C ARG A 954 40.86 34.66 26.94
N VAL A 955 39.61 34.44 26.53
CA VAL A 955 38.79 33.28 26.99
C VAL A 955 37.99 32.80 25.79
#